data_AF-U5KLL5-F1
#
_entry.id   AF-U5KLL5-F1
#
_cell.length_a   1.000
_cell.length_b   1.000
_cell.length_c   1.000
_cell.angle_alpha   90.00
_cell.angle_beta   90.00
_cell.angle_gamma   90.00
#
_symmetry.space_group_name_H-M   'P 1'
#
loop_
_entity.id
_entity.type
_entity.pdbx_description
1 polymer ?
#
loop_
_entity_poly.entity_id
_entity_poly.type
_entity_poly.pdbx_seq_one_letter_code
_entity_poly.pdbx_strand_id
1 'polypeptide(L)'
;MRRFASVVVAPAAASFHSQLRAAGSLNRSVILNEVKSKSLFEHSLIEKSVNKYLDQLQQTSYSVHFDDKEVALHVQGLLTAEAREALGDTFRYIHESEAEAFYICHNTPSEKLAMVRRVAAFCSTDKMPAGQGSIIRSYLTADRKIALFSARHDKFVHPNPPAGEIGLDVLATDSYLKTVLPEIRAIHEDLMSRQRHSVFPVFNVKEQNGNVHFTMAATVESTNYIASLLALFQEKEGVQVVASHCYTFSNGVQMYSFTLSGATVPEIEERASLVGLLPNRPFNAITRLHEEGTLGGEETVFIDAALIFSMYFTPAPVDDDYTHLRAIVQREPNGVNRLNNLRQSLSQEMMSERYTGSLIAMYPEFAKAIYEDFKTGSTPERRAAILKTIERRLAEDQRSSFDLAIFKSFLKFNEVILKHNFFKVDKAALCFRLDPSFLSAMEYPAVPYGVFLLAGGQWRGFHIRFTDIARGGVRMIISKQNNYRKNKRSVFQENYNLAHTQLLKNKDIPEGGSKGTILVSSRYLQSFNPTLCGRLFLQYVDALLDCMLPGEKGVRDDYKKDEILFLGPDENTAGTMPAAGALYSKSRGYKAWKSFTTGKDSVLGGIPHDEFGMTTHSVRTYVKGIYKKLGLKEEAMRKFQTGGPDGDLGSNEVLVSKEIMVGMVDISASLHDPNGLDRAELTRLAKARLSLCHFDRSKLSKDGFLVLTEDKNVTLPDGTVVEDGSRLRDEFHFLKYSNADIFVPCGGRPRSVTLDNVGRFLKVPDADGESMLAGKFENINRELLKFKIIVEGANLFITQDARLALERCGVVLIKDASANKGGVTSSSLEVYAGLALSDEEHNKYMSAKTLATAPEFYKKYVQEILDRIEENARLEFEAIWSESLRNPKMPKTLIADALSSKNVQMRANMLNSDLFENRDLVRYVMKLYTPKTMLEKVDIDAIMQRVPVNYQHAICAMYLASRYVYATGMHSNEFDFFKYMNNVHNDMLNAKKQGL
;
A
#
# COMPACT_ATOMS: atom_id res chain seq x y z
N MET A 1 -8.50 9.09 34.85
CA MET A 1 -8.72 9.50 36.25
C MET A 1 -9.99 8.82 36.77
N ARG A 2 -9.86 8.00 37.83
CA ARG A 2 -10.98 7.37 38.56
C ARG A 2 -11.12 8.07 39.91
N ARG A 3 -12.34 8.42 40.36
CA ARG A 3 -12.87 8.19 41.74
C ARG A 3 -14.21 8.88 42.06
N PHE A 4 -15.05 8.12 42.78
CA PHE A 4 -16.22 8.43 43.65
C PHE A 4 -17.54 8.90 42.97
N ALA A 5 -18.75 8.45 43.34
CA ALA A 5 -19.23 7.76 44.54
C ALA A 5 -20.48 6.88 44.28
N SER A 6 -20.68 5.91 45.17
CA SER A 6 -21.80 5.00 45.36
C SER A 6 -23.06 5.64 45.95
N VAL A 7 -24.25 5.23 45.50
CA VAL A 7 -25.49 5.23 46.32
C VAL A 7 -26.26 3.91 46.09
N VAL A 8 -26.87 3.47 47.17
CA VAL A 8 -27.33 2.12 47.55
C VAL A 8 -28.54 1.59 46.76
N VAL A 9 -28.56 0.25 46.68
CA VAL A 9 -29.47 -0.70 46.04
C VAL A 9 -30.93 -0.64 46.53
N ALA A 10 -31.87 -0.78 45.60
CA ALA A 10 -33.21 -1.37 45.81
C ALA A 10 -33.53 -2.33 44.64
N PRO A 11 -34.28 -3.42 44.85
CA PRO A 11 -34.25 -4.59 43.97
C PRO A 11 -35.13 -4.38 42.73
N ALA A 12 -34.52 -4.15 41.57
CA ALA A 12 -35.21 -4.12 40.28
C ALA A 12 -35.40 -5.54 39.73
N ALA A 13 -36.13 -6.40 40.44
CA ALA A 13 -36.52 -7.73 39.95
C ALA A 13 -37.75 -7.70 39.02
N ALA A 14 -38.16 -6.53 38.51
CA ALA A 14 -39.42 -6.40 37.75
C ALA A 14 -39.42 -5.41 36.58
N SER A 15 -38.31 -4.71 36.25
CA SER A 15 -38.40 -3.60 35.28
C SER A 15 -38.16 -3.94 33.80
N PHE A 16 -37.64 -5.12 33.45
CA PHE A 16 -37.46 -5.50 32.03
C PHE A 16 -38.77 -5.87 31.30
N HIS A 17 -39.87 -6.04 32.03
CA HIS A 17 -41.19 -6.38 31.44
C HIS A 17 -42.17 -5.20 31.41
N SER A 18 -41.82 -4.02 31.94
CA SER A 18 -42.79 -2.93 32.11
C SER A 18 -42.74 -1.81 31.07
N GLN A 19 -41.81 -1.84 30.10
CA GLN A 19 -41.74 -0.85 29.01
C GLN A 19 -41.93 -1.43 27.60
N LEU A 20 -42.47 -2.65 27.48
CA LEU A 20 -43.11 -3.14 26.25
C LEU A 20 -44.57 -2.65 26.19
N ARG A 21 -44.79 -1.34 26.15
CA ARG A 21 -46.11 -0.74 25.86
C ARG A 21 -46.03 0.18 24.65
N ALA A 22 -45.80 -0.45 23.52
CA ALA A 22 -46.50 -0.27 22.25
C ALA A 22 -46.05 -1.39 21.28
N ALA A 23 -46.04 -2.64 21.75
CA ALA A 23 -45.89 -3.78 20.84
C ALA A 23 -47.20 -3.91 20.05
N GLY A 24 -47.13 -3.94 18.71
CA GLY A 24 -48.26 -4.41 17.93
C GLY A 24 -48.63 -5.79 18.44
N SER A 25 -49.79 -5.93 19.10
CA SER A 25 -50.23 -7.24 19.58
C SER A 25 -50.59 -8.06 18.36
N LEU A 26 -49.70 -8.99 17.96
CA LEU A 26 -49.95 -9.92 16.87
C LEU A 26 -51.33 -10.58 17.05
N ASN A 27 -52.20 -10.45 16.05
CA ASN A 27 -53.55 -10.96 16.14
C ASN A 27 -53.56 -12.44 15.72
N ARG A 28 -53.51 -13.31 16.74
CA ARG A 28 -53.50 -14.78 16.57
C ARG A 28 -54.63 -15.28 15.67
N SER A 29 -55.83 -14.70 15.78
CA SER A 29 -56.99 -15.08 14.95
C SER A 29 -56.79 -14.71 13.48
N VAL A 30 -56.20 -13.54 13.19
CA VAL A 30 -55.88 -13.10 11.82
C VAL A 30 -54.82 -14.02 11.21
N ILE A 31 -53.73 -14.28 11.94
CA ILE A 31 -52.65 -15.16 11.50
C ILE A 31 -53.19 -16.56 11.19
N LEU A 32 -54.01 -17.11 12.08
CA LEU A 32 -54.56 -18.45 11.94
C LEU A 32 -55.52 -18.56 10.74
N ASN A 33 -56.37 -17.56 10.51
CA ASN A 33 -57.24 -17.51 9.33
C ASN A 33 -56.43 -17.39 8.03
N GLU A 34 -55.40 -16.54 8.02
CA GLU A 34 -54.50 -16.36 6.88
C GLU A 34 -53.78 -17.67 6.52
N VAL A 35 -53.22 -18.38 7.51
CA VAL A 35 -52.55 -19.66 7.27
C VAL A 35 -53.52 -20.73 6.77
N LYS A 36 -54.71 -20.82 7.37
CA LYS A 36 -55.77 -21.78 6.98
C LYS A 36 -56.26 -21.52 5.55
N SER A 37 -56.33 -20.27 5.11
CA SER A 37 -56.80 -19.91 3.76
C SER A 37 -55.93 -20.46 2.63
N LYS A 38 -54.64 -20.71 2.87
CA LYS A 38 -53.69 -21.19 1.83
C LYS A 38 -53.67 -22.72 1.64
N SER A 39 -54.51 -23.47 2.35
CA SER A 39 -54.95 -24.86 2.03
C SER A 39 -53.89 -25.97 1.88
N LEU A 40 -52.72 -25.89 2.54
CA LEU A 40 -51.64 -26.88 2.39
C LEU A 40 -51.49 -27.90 3.54
N PHE A 41 -52.08 -27.65 4.72
CA PHE A 41 -51.91 -28.48 5.92
C PHE A 41 -53.23 -28.65 6.68
N GLU A 42 -53.35 -29.71 7.50
CA GLU A 42 -54.53 -29.94 8.33
C GLU A 42 -54.78 -28.80 9.32
N HIS A 43 -56.04 -28.38 9.50
CA HIS A 43 -56.41 -27.25 10.35
C HIS A 43 -55.98 -27.41 11.81
N SER A 44 -55.99 -28.63 12.35
CA SER A 44 -55.56 -28.96 13.72
C SER A 44 -54.05 -28.78 13.90
N LEU A 45 -53.26 -29.18 12.91
CA LEU A 45 -51.81 -29.01 12.87
C LEU A 45 -51.44 -27.52 12.78
N ILE A 46 -52.13 -26.77 11.91
CA ILE A 46 -51.96 -25.31 11.77
C ILE A 46 -52.19 -24.61 13.11
N GLU A 47 -53.29 -24.92 13.79
CA GLU A 47 -53.64 -24.29 15.06
C GLU A 47 -52.61 -24.60 16.16
N LYS A 48 -52.15 -25.85 16.24
CA LYS A 48 -51.08 -26.26 17.15
C LYS A 48 -49.77 -25.52 16.87
N SER A 49 -49.33 -25.45 15.60
CA SER A 49 -48.06 -24.82 15.24
C SER A 49 -48.12 -23.28 15.36
N VAL A 50 -49.24 -22.64 15.00
CA VAL A 50 -49.46 -21.19 15.23
C VAL A 50 -49.33 -20.87 16.73
N ASN A 51 -50.04 -21.62 17.58
CA ASN A 51 -50.01 -21.40 19.03
C ASN A 51 -48.60 -21.58 19.59
N LYS A 52 -47.95 -22.72 19.29
CA LYS A 52 -46.59 -23.03 19.72
C LYS A 52 -45.59 -21.97 19.27
N TYR A 53 -45.64 -21.57 18.00
CA TYR A 53 -44.70 -20.62 17.40
C TYR A 53 -44.82 -19.23 18.04
N LEU A 54 -46.04 -18.73 18.21
CA LEU A 54 -46.29 -17.45 18.86
C LEU A 54 -45.88 -17.48 20.33
N ASP A 55 -46.25 -18.51 21.08
CA ASP A 55 -45.89 -18.65 22.50
C ASP A 55 -44.36 -18.69 22.69
N GLN A 56 -43.65 -19.40 21.79
CA GLN A 56 -42.19 -19.51 21.83
C GLN A 56 -41.45 -18.22 21.46
N LEU A 57 -42.05 -17.32 20.66
CA LEU A 57 -41.41 -16.09 20.18
C LEU A 57 -41.92 -14.82 20.87
N GLN A 58 -43.03 -14.88 21.60
CA GLN A 58 -43.58 -13.74 22.33
C GLN A 58 -42.65 -13.20 23.43
N GLN A 59 -41.69 -14.02 23.88
CA GLN A 59 -40.64 -13.63 24.82
C GLN A 59 -39.44 -12.91 24.15
N THR A 60 -39.50 -12.70 22.84
CA THR A 60 -38.43 -12.05 22.04
C THR A 60 -38.93 -10.73 21.44
N SER A 61 -38.05 -9.97 20.78
CA SER A 61 -38.44 -8.77 20.02
C SER A 61 -39.14 -9.07 18.69
N TYR A 62 -39.39 -10.34 18.35
CA TYR A 62 -39.94 -10.76 17.07
C TYR A 62 -41.24 -10.03 16.70
N SER A 63 -42.18 -9.88 17.63
CA SER A 63 -43.47 -9.20 17.42
C SER A 63 -43.37 -7.70 17.17
N VAL A 64 -42.21 -7.07 17.41
CA VAL A 64 -41.97 -5.66 17.12
C VAL A 64 -41.64 -5.44 15.64
N HIS A 65 -41.17 -6.49 14.95
CA HIS A 65 -40.55 -6.35 13.63
C HIS A 65 -41.37 -6.90 12.47
N PHE A 66 -42.43 -7.67 12.75
CA PHE A 66 -43.26 -8.33 11.75
C PHE A 66 -44.74 -8.10 12.01
N ASP A 67 -45.51 -7.93 10.94
CA ASP A 67 -46.96 -7.85 10.98
C ASP A 67 -47.66 -9.22 10.93
N ASP A 68 -48.98 -9.25 11.09
CA ASP A 68 -49.76 -10.49 11.12
C ASP A 68 -49.62 -11.32 9.81
N LYS A 69 -49.44 -10.68 8.65
CA LYS A 69 -49.33 -11.38 7.36
C LYS A 69 -47.94 -11.99 7.20
N GLU A 70 -46.89 -11.27 7.56
CA GLU A 70 -45.52 -11.77 7.58
C GLU A 70 -45.39 -12.95 8.54
N VAL A 71 -45.97 -12.84 9.73
CA VAL A 71 -45.96 -13.95 10.70
C VAL A 71 -46.72 -15.17 10.20
N ALA A 72 -47.83 -15.00 9.49
CA ALA A 72 -48.52 -16.13 8.84
C ALA A 72 -47.64 -16.84 7.81
N LEU A 73 -46.85 -16.11 7.00
CA LEU A 73 -45.87 -16.69 6.08
C LEU A 73 -44.77 -17.45 6.82
N HIS A 74 -44.26 -16.90 7.92
CA HIS A 74 -43.22 -17.55 8.71
C HIS A 74 -43.71 -18.87 9.35
N VAL A 75 -44.96 -18.91 9.82
CA VAL A 75 -45.59 -20.14 10.32
C VAL A 75 -45.75 -21.18 9.20
N GLN A 76 -46.10 -20.76 7.98
CA GLN A 76 -46.13 -21.67 6.82
C GLN A 76 -44.73 -22.24 6.52
N GLY A 77 -43.69 -21.43 6.65
CA GLY A 77 -42.32 -21.88 6.56
C GLY A 77 -41.96 -22.94 7.60
N LEU A 78 -42.38 -22.73 8.87
CA LEU A 78 -42.18 -23.70 9.94
C LEU A 78 -42.86 -25.04 9.64
N LEU A 79 -44.14 -25.00 9.24
CA LEU A 79 -44.89 -26.20 8.87
C LEU A 79 -44.23 -26.96 7.72
N THR A 80 -43.67 -26.22 6.76
CA THR A 80 -42.92 -26.81 5.64
C THR A 80 -41.64 -27.48 6.12
N ALA A 81 -40.90 -26.87 7.05
CA ALA A 81 -39.70 -27.47 7.63
C ALA A 81 -40.03 -28.74 8.46
N GLU A 82 -41.08 -28.70 9.27
CA GLU A 82 -41.58 -29.85 10.05
C GLU A 82 -42.00 -31.00 9.11
N ALA A 83 -42.69 -30.70 8.01
CA ALA A 83 -43.09 -31.69 7.02
C ALA A 83 -41.89 -32.32 6.28
N ARG A 84 -40.87 -31.52 5.94
CA ARG A 84 -39.63 -32.04 5.32
C ARG A 84 -38.89 -32.98 6.26
N GLU A 85 -38.77 -32.61 7.53
CA GLU A 85 -38.14 -33.46 8.55
C GLU A 85 -38.90 -34.78 8.73
N ALA A 86 -40.23 -34.74 8.74
CA ALA A 86 -41.06 -35.95 8.81
C ALA A 86 -40.89 -36.88 7.58
N LEU A 87 -40.51 -36.33 6.43
CA LEU A 87 -40.21 -37.09 5.20
C LEU A 87 -38.75 -37.59 5.14
N GLY A 88 -37.96 -37.39 6.19
CA GLY A 88 -36.56 -37.83 6.27
C GLY A 88 -35.55 -36.85 5.67
N ASP A 89 -35.96 -35.63 5.35
CA ASP A 89 -35.06 -34.54 4.92
C ASP A 89 -34.63 -33.67 6.13
N THR A 90 -33.78 -32.67 5.91
CA THR A 90 -33.34 -31.70 6.92
C THR A 90 -34.45 -30.72 7.30
N PHE A 91 -34.54 -30.39 8.60
CA PHE A 91 -35.44 -29.34 9.11
C PHE A 91 -34.96 -27.95 8.65
N ARG A 92 -35.36 -27.55 7.45
CA ARG A 92 -34.96 -26.28 6.86
C ARG A 92 -36.07 -25.65 6.03
N TYR A 93 -36.25 -24.36 6.23
CA TYR A 93 -37.04 -23.51 5.33
C TYR A 93 -36.20 -22.36 4.81
N ILE A 94 -36.33 -22.09 3.52
CA ILE A 94 -35.57 -21.06 2.81
C ILE A 94 -36.54 -20.32 1.90
N HIS A 95 -36.65 -19.01 2.11
CA HIS A 95 -37.36 -18.09 1.24
C HIS A 95 -36.45 -16.92 0.90
N GLU A 96 -36.25 -16.66 -0.39
CA GLU A 96 -35.43 -15.54 -0.90
C GLU A 96 -36.20 -14.88 -2.05
N SER A 97 -36.51 -13.60 -1.92
CA SER A 97 -37.06 -12.74 -2.98
C SER A 97 -36.02 -11.67 -3.36
N GLU A 98 -36.37 -10.68 -4.19
CA GLU A 98 -35.45 -9.57 -4.49
C GLU A 98 -35.23 -8.63 -3.30
N ALA A 99 -36.22 -8.49 -2.41
CA ALA A 99 -36.20 -7.49 -1.34
C ALA A 99 -36.09 -8.09 0.07
N GLU A 100 -36.43 -9.37 0.24
CA GLU A 100 -36.47 -10.03 1.54
C GLU A 100 -36.02 -11.49 1.48
N ALA A 101 -35.48 -11.97 2.59
CA ALA A 101 -35.12 -13.37 2.77
C ALA A 101 -35.45 -13.81 4.19
N PHE A 102 -35.93 -15.05 4.31
CA PHE A 102 -36.32 -15.66 5.58
C PHE A 102 -35.89 -17.12 5.63
N TYR A 103 -35.30 -17.52 6.76
CA TYR A 103 -34.69 -18.83 6.96
C TYR A 103 -35.08 -19.41 8.32
N ILE A 104 -35.35 -20.72 8.34
CA ILE A 104 -35.57 -21.51 9.57
C ILE A 104 -34.64 -22.72 9.53
N CYS A 105 -33.97 -23.02 10.66
CA CYS A 105 -33.20 -24.24 10.86
C CYS A 105 -33.19 -24.66 12.34
N HIS A 106 -32.63 -25.83 12.65
CA HIS A 106 -32.32 -26.15 14.05
C HIS A 106 -31.21 -25.25 14.55
N ASN A 107 -31.20 -24.96 15.85
CA ASN A 107 -30.18 -24.16 16.52
C ASN A 107 -28.92 -25.00 16.82
N THR A 108 -28.38 -25.64 15.77
CA THR A 108 -27.08 -26.30 15.83
C THR A 108 -26.02 -25.41 15.16
N PRO A 109 -24.73 -25.51 15.56
CA PRO A 109 -23.68 -24.66 14.98
C PRO A 109 -23.59 -24.74 13.46
N SER A 110 -23.61 -25.97 12.90
CA SER A 110 -23.47 -26.21 11.46
C SER A 110 -24.64 -25.67 10.65
N GLU A 111 -25.87 -25.87 11.12
CA GLU A 111 -27.06 -25.38 10.41
C GLU A 111 -27.19 -23.87 10.46
N LYS A 112 -26.94 -23.27 11.64
CA LYS A 112 -26.93 -21.80 11.77
C LYS A 112 -25.91 -21.17 10.86
N LEU A 113 -24.68 -21.68 10.84
CA LEU A 113 -23.65 -21.12 10.00
C LEU A 113 -24.01 -21.22 8.51
N ALA A 114 -24.59 -22.35 8.09
CA ALA A 114 -25.08 -22.50 6.72
C ALA A 114 -26.15 -21.45 6.36
N MET A 115 -27.12 -21.19 7.25
CA MET A 115 -28.14 -20.15 7.03
C MET A 115 -27.55 -18.74 7.06
N VAL A 116 -26.67 -18.44 8.00
CA VAL A 116 -26.02 -17.12 8.13
C VAL A 116 -25.13 -16.80 6.95
N ARG A 117 -24.47 -17.80 6.34
CA ARG A 117 -23.74 -17.60 5.07
C ARG A 117 -24.68 -17.20 3.93
N ARG A 118 -25.87 -17.80 3.83
CA ARG A 118 -26.88 -17.40 2.83
C ARG A 118 -27.37 -15.97 3.09
N VAL A 119 -27.66 -15.64 4.34
CA VAL A 119 -28.02 -14.27 4.77
C VAL A 119 -26.93 -13.27 4.38
N ALA A 120 -25.67 -13.56 4.68
CA ALA A 120 -24.54 -12.69 4.32
C ALA A 120 -24.39 -12.52 2.80
N ALA A 121 -24.64 -13.58 2.03
CA ALA A 121 -24.61 -13.55 0.57
C ALA A 121 -25.83 -12.86 -0.06
N PHE A 122 -26.96 -12.78 0.64
CA PHE A 122 -28.13 -11.99 0.25
C PHE A 122 -27.91 -10.49 0.51
N CYS A 123 -27.27 -10.16 1.64
CA CYS A 123 -26.98 -8.80 2.07
C CYS A 123 -25.66 -8.23 1.53
N SER A 124 -24.97 -8.93 0.65
CA SER A 124 -23.73 -8.44 0.02
C SER A 124 -23.99 -7.20 -0.81
N THR A 125 -23.11 -6.20 -0.77
CA THR A 125 -23.29 -4.94 -1.50
C THR A 125 -23.46 -5.14 -3.00
N ASP A 126 -22.82 -6.15 -3.58
CA ASP A 126 -22.88 -6.44 -5.02
C ASP A 126 -24.28 -6.86 -5.49
N LYS A 127 -25.14 -7.29 -4.56
CA LYS A 127 -26.54 -7.66 -4.81
C LYS A 127 -27.54 -6.66 -4.26
N MET A 128 -27.07 -5.65 -3.53
CA MET A 128 -27.93 -4.68 -2.86
C MET A 128 -28.40 -3.63 -3.88
N PRO A 129 -29.71 -3.36 -3.97
CA PRO A 129 -30.22 -2.31 -4.86
C PRO A 129 -29.64 -0.94 -4.52
N ALA A 130 -29.44 -0.11 -5.55
CA ALA A 130 -28.91 1.24 -5.38
C ALA A 130 -29.79 2.08 -4.43
N GLY A 131 -29.15 2.77 -3.48
CA GLY A 131 -29.82 3.63 -2.50
C GLY A 131 -30.58 2.89 -1.40
N GLN A 132 -30.35 1.58 -1.25
CA GLN A 132 -30.92 0.77 -0.17
C GLN A 132 -29.82 0.23 0.75
N GLY A 133 -30.20 -0.03 2.00
CA GLY A 133 -29.39 -0.71 3.01
C GLY A 133 -29.99 -2.06 3.39
N SER A 134 -29.18 -2.95 3.94
CA SER A 134 -29.66 -4.23 4.48
C SER A 134 -29.90 -4.16 5.98
N ILE A 135 -30.95 -4.87 6.42
CA ILE A 135 -31.26 -5.14 7.82
C ILE A 135 -31.32 -6.64 8.01
N ILE A 136 -30.54 -7.16 8.95
CA ILE A 136 -30.51 -8.58 9.32
C ILE A 136 -31.00 -8.71 10.76
N ARG A 137 -31.86 -9.69 11.04
CA ARG A 137 -32.27 -10.04 12.40
C ARG A 137 -32.32 -11.55 12.57
N SER A 138 -31.89 -12.03 13.74
CA SER A 138 -32.04 -13.43 14.13
C SER A 138 -32.75 -13.59 15.46
N TYR A 139 -33.49 -14.70 15.57
CA TYR A 139 -34.28 -15.06 16.73
C TYR A 139 -34.07 -16.52 17.08
N LEU A 140 -34.19 -16.85 18.37
CA LEU A 140 -34.31 -18.21 18.85
C LEU A 140 -35.68 -18.39 19.49
N THR A 141 -36.26 -19.57 19.33
CA THR A 141 -37.43 -19.98 20.12
C THR A 141 -37.07 -20.06 21.61
N ALA A 142 -38.07 -19.91 22.51
CA ALA A 142 -37.84 -19.96 23.96
C ALA A 142 -37.18 -21.26 24.44
N ASP A 143 -37.45 -22.40 23.79
CA ASP A 143 -36.79 -23.69 24.05
C ASP A 143 -35.38 -23.80 23.46
N ARG A 144 -34.93 -22.76 22.73
CA ARG A 144 -33.65 -22.64 22.03
C ARG A 144 -33.40 -23.75 21.01
N LYS A 145 -34.43 -24.43 20.51
CA LYS A 145 -34.27 -25.51 19.52
C LYS A 145 -34.25 -25.01 18.09
N ILE A 146 -34.96 -23.94 17.79
CA ILE A 146 -35.13 -23.42 16.43
C ILE A 146 -34.49 -22.04 16.33
N ALA A 147 -33.76 -21.82 15.24
CA ALA A 147 -33.19 -20.53 14.87
C ALA A 147 -33.88 -19.97 13.63
N LEU A 148 -34.15 -18.66 13.67
CA LEU A 148 -34.79 -17.93 12.59
C LEU A 148 -33.89 -16.79 12.15
N PHE A 149 -33.77 -16.58 10.85
CA PHE A 149 -33.04 -15.45 10.28
C PHE A 149 -33.92 -14.72 9.27
N SER A 150 -33.93 -13.39 9.38
CA SER A 150 -34.59 -12.51 8.43
C SER A 150 -33.58 -11.51 7.89
N ALA A 151 -33.67 -11.22 6.60
CA ALA A 151 -32.91 -10.18 5.94
C ALA A 151 -33.83 -9.39 5.02
N ARG A 152 -33.70 -8.07 5.00
CA ARG A 152 -34.46 -7.20 4.09
C ARG A 152 -33.58 -6.09 3.55
N HIS A 153 -33.83 -5.68 2.31
CA HIS A 153 -33.36 -4.43 1.76
C HIS A 153 -34.40 -3.35 2.03
N ASP A 154 -33.94 -2.17 2.44
CA ASP A 154 -34.80 -1.06 2.79
C ASP A 154 -34.17 0.26 2.34
N LYS A 155 -34.99 1.25 2.00
CA LYS A 155 -34.50 2.52 1.47
C LYS A 155 -33.76 3.31 2.56
N PHE A 156 -32.60 3.87 2.19
CA PHE A 156 -31.98 4.88 3.04
C PHE A 156 -32.83 6.15 3.06
N VAL A 157 -32.85 6.83 4.22
CA VAL A 157 -33.42 8.18 4.32
C VAL A 157 -32.70 9.13 3.37
N HIS A 158 -31.36 9.09 3.39
CA HIS A 158 -30.52 9.84 2.46
C HIS A 158 -29.47 8.93 1.82
N PRO A 159 -29.69 8.45 0.58
CA PRO A 159 -28.75 7.56 -0.13
C PRO A 159 -27.34 8.13 -0.35
N ASN A 160 -27.21 9.46 -0.50
CA ASN A 160 -25.96 10.13 -0.86
C ASN A 160 -25.60 11.23 0.16
N PRO A 161 -25.32 10.90 1.43
CA PRO A 161 -25.14 11.89 2.48
C PRO A 161 -23.91 12.79 2.24
N PRO A 162 -23.86 13.99 2.86
CA PRO A 162 -22.67 14.84 2.83
C PRO A 162 -21.40 14.11 3.33
N ALA A 163 -20.24 14.51 2.82
CA ALA A 163 -18.98 13.89 3.21
C ALA A 163 -18.71 14.07 4.72
N GLY A 164 -18.47 12.95 5.41
CA GLY A 164 -18.20 12.94 6.85
C GLY A 164 -19.45 12.99 7.75
N GLU A 165 -20.64 12.85 7.18
CA GLU A 165 -21.89 12.70 7.93
C GLU A 165 -21.86 11.45 8.84
N ILE A 166 -22.40 11.61 10.05
CA ILE A 166 -22.47 10.57 11.10
C ILE A 166 -23.85 10.47 11.76
N GLY A 167 -24.77 11.40 11.49
CA GLY A 167 -26.10 11.43 12.08
C GLY A 167 -26.98 10.29 11.59
N LEU A 168 -27.46 9.45 12.50
CA LEU A 168 -28.24 8.26 12.14
C LEU A 168 -29.60 8.61 11.50
N ASP A 169 -30.19 9.76 11.81
CA ASP A 169 -31.43 10.23 11.17
C ASP A 169 -31.27 10.49 9.66
N VAL A 170 -30.04 10.75 9.22
CA VAL A 170 -29.71 10.96 7.80
C VAL A 170 -29.26 9.65 7.15
N LEU A 171 -28.48 8.86 7.88
CA LEU A 171 -27.75 7.72 7.33
C LEU A 171 -28.52 6.40 7.33
N ALA A 172 -29.49 6.26 8.21
CA ALA A 172 -30.19 5.00 8.43
C ALA A 172 -31.24 4.72 7.35
N THR A 173 -31.83 3.52 7.40
CA THR A 173 -33.04 3.18 6.65
C THR A 173 -34.31 3.58 7.40
N ASP A 174 -35.43 3.71 6.69
CA ASP A 174 -36.72 4.05 7.29
C ASP A 174 -37.14 3.04 8.38
N SER A 175 -36.94 1.74 8.15
CA SER A 175 -37.26 0.70 9.13
C SER A 175 -36.36 0.75 10.36
N TYR A 176 -35.08 1.14 10.21
CA TYR A 176 -34.18 1.32 11.36
C TYR A 176 -34.73 2.37 12.33
N LEU A 177 -35.10 3.55 11.82
CA LEU A 177 -35.60 4.66 12.65
C LEU A 177 -36.90 4.32 13.38
N LYS A 178 -37.74 3.46 12.79
CA LYS A 178 -39.02 3.04 13.38
C LYS A 178 -38.88 1.92 14.41
N THR A 179 -37.87 1.06 14.28
CA THR A 179 -37.85 -0.23 15.01
C THR A 179 -36.72 -0.37 16.03
N VAL A 180 -35.70 0.50 15.99
CA VAL A 180 -34.57 0.41 16.93
C VAL A 180 -34.85 1.18 18.21
N LEU A 181 -34.63 0.53 19.35
CA LEU A 181 -34.85 1.11 20.67
C LEU A 181 -33.87 2.27 20.96
N PRO A 182 -34.28 3.30 21.73
CA PRO A 182 -33.43 4.45 22.06
C PRO A 182 -32.07 4.08 22.68
N GLU A 183 -32.04 3.08 23.56
CA GLU A 183 -30.81 2.63 24.22
C GLU A 183 -29.79 2.03 23.24
N ILE A 184 -30.27 1.23 22.28
CA ILE A 184 -29.43 0.64 21.22
C ILE A 184 -28.95 1.73 20.27
N ARG A 185 -29.84 2.67 19.93
CA ARG A 185 -29.53 3.80 19.07
C ARG A 185 -28.39 4.65 19.65
N ALA A 186 -28.39 4.91 20.96
CA ALA A 186 -27.31 5.64 21.62
C ALA A 186 -25.94 4.94 21.49
N ILE A 187 -25.91 3.60 21.54
CA ILE A 187 -24.68 2.82 21.32
C ILE A 187 -24.21 2.96 19.85
N HIS A 188 -25.13 2.91 18.89
CA HIS A 188 -24.80 3.10 17.48
C HIS A 188 -24.28 4.52 17.19
N GLU A 189 -24.83 5.56 17.83
CA GLU A 189 -24.36 6.94 17.71
C GLU A 189 -22.93 7.11 18.23
N ASP A 190 -22.62 6.55 19.40
CA ASP A 190 -21.25 6.51 19.94
C ASP A 190 -20.27 5.78 19.00
N LEU A 191 -20.65 4.59 18.53
CA LEU A 191 -19.83 3.79 17.63
C LEU A 191 -19.61 4.48 16.29
N MET A 192 -20.62 5.14 15.72
CA MET A 192 -20.50 5.89 14.46
C MET A 192 -19.50 7.04 14.60
N SER A 193 -19.54 7.74 15.74
CA SER A 193 -18.59 8.81 16.07
C SER A 193 -17.16 8.28 16.17
N ARG A 194 -16.93 7.17 16.92
CA ARG A 194 -15.61 6.54 17.04
C ARG A 194 -15.10 5.98 15.71
N GLN A 195 -15.97 5.38 14.92
CA GLN A 195 -15.64 4.79 13.62
C GLN A 195 -15.14 5.83 12.61
N ARG A 196 -15.61 7.09 12.71
CA ARG A 196 -15.21 8.19 11.82
C ARG A 196 -13.70 8.39 11.77
N HIS A 197 -13.03 8.24 12.90
CA HIS A 197 -11.59 8.47 13.05
C HIS A 197 -10.80 7.16 13.19
N SER A 198 -11.47 6.02 13.23
CA SER A 198 -10.83 4.71 13.38
C SER A 198 -10.41 4.11 12.04
N VAL A 199 -9.28 3.41 12.08
CA VAL A 199 -8.76 2.62 10.95
C VAL A 199 -9.09 1.12 11.10
N PHE A 200 -9.63 0.71 12.24
CA PHE A 200 -10.08 -0.66 12.53
C PHE A 200 -11.54 -0.67 13.02
N PRO A 201 -12.23 -1.82 13.01
CA PRO A 201 -13.58 -1.93 13.55
C PRO A 201 -13.63 -1.52 15.02
N VAL A 202 -14.52 -0.60 15.37
CA VAL A 202 -14.73 -0.20 16.78
C VAL A 202 -15.89 -0.98 17.37
N PHE A 203 -15.80 -1.38 18.63
CA PHE A 203 -16.85 -2.14 19.30
C PHE A 203 -17.19 -1.61 20.69
N ASN A 204 -18.30 -2.11 21.23
CA ASN A 204 -18.79 -1.94 22.58
C ASN A 204 -19.24 -3.31 23.11
N VAL A 205 -18.79 -3.68 24.30
CA VAL A 205 -19.15 -4.94 24.95
C VAL A 205 -19.65 -4.64 26.36
N LYS A 206 -20.83 -5.15 26.71
CA LYS A 206 -21.46 -4.94 28.02
C LYS A 206 -22.13 -6.21 28.50
N GLU A 207 -22.06 -6.46 29.80
CA GLU A 207 -22.84 -7.53 30.44
C GLU A 207 -24.15 -6.96 31.00
N GLN A 208 -25.27 -7.62 30.70
CA GLN A 208 -26.59 -7.25 31.17
C GLN A 208 -27.47 -8.50 31.29
N ASN A 209 -28.15 -8.66 32.42
CA ASN A 209 -29.07 -9.78 32.69
C ASN A 209 -28.45 -11.17 32.45
N GLY A 210 -27.16 -11.35 32.78
CA GLY A 210 -26.43 -12.61 32.57
C GLY A 210 -26.05 -12.92 31.12
N ASN A 211 -26.26 -11.99 30.19
CA ASN A 211 -25.81 -12.08 28.81
C ASN A 211 -24.76 -11.00 28.51
N VAL A 212 -23.87 -11.27 27.56
CA VAL A 212 -22.94 -10.31 26.99
C VAL A 212 -23.52 -9.76 25.70
N HIS A 213 -23.67 -8.45 25.63
CA HIS A 213 -24.07 -7.71 24.45
C HIS A 213 -22.84 -7.11 23.78
N PHE A 214 -22.61 -7.51 22.54
CA PHE A 214 -21.54 -7.03 21.68
C PHE A 214 -22.15 -6.17 20.57
N THR A 215 -21.63 -4.97 20.32
CA THR A 215 -21.97 -4.19 19.12
C THR A 215 -20.72 -3.62 18.48
N MET A 216 -20.56 -3.81 17.17
CA MET A 216 -19.41 -3.36 16.40
C MET A 216 -19.83 -2.51 15.22
N ALA A 217 -19.12 -1.41 14.99
CA ALA A 217 -19.14 -0.67 13.74
C ALA A 217 -17.93 -1.06 12.89
N ALA A 218 -18.17 -1.34 11.62
CA ALA A 218 -17.12 -1.52 10.63
C ALA A 218 -17.52 -0.82 9.33
N THR A 219 -16.55 -0.42 8.51
CA THR A 219 -16.87 0.03 7.15
C THR A 219 -17.34 -1.16 6.32
N VAL A 220 -18.44 -0.97 5.59
CA VAL A 220 -19.06 -1.93 4.70
C VAL A 220 -18.01 -2.51 3.75
N GLU A 221 -17.96 -3.83 3.75
CA GLU A 221 -17.26 -4.63 2.76
C GLU A 221 -18.26 -5.20 1.74
N SER A 222 -17.76 -5.76 0.64
CA SER A 222 -18.58 -6.57 -0.27
C SER A 222 -19.26 -7.75 0.43
N THR A 223 -18.66 -8.24 1.52
CA THR A 223 -19.10 -9.39 2.32
C THR A 223 -19.35 -8.99 3.76
N ASN A 224 -20.49 -9.37 4.31
CA ASN A 224 -20.90 -9.03 5.67
C ASN A 224 -20.18 -9.91 6.72
N TYR A 225 -19.68 -9.31 7.83
CA TYR A 225 -18.91 -10.00 8.88
C TYR A 225 -19.74 -10.92 9.79
N ILE A 226 -21.07 -10.98 9.63
CA ILE A 226 -21.96 -11.72 10.55
C ILE A 226 -21.59 -13.20 10.69
N ALA A 227 -21.18 -13.85 9.60
CA ALA A 227 -20.78 -15.26 9.62
C ALA A 227 -19.46 -15.45 10.39
N SER A 228 -18.47 -14.59 10.15
CA SER A 228 -17.18 -14.63 10.83
C SER A 228 -17.31 -14.35 12.33
N LEU A 229 -18.13 -13.37 12.71
CA LEU A 229 -18.43 -13.06 14.11
C LEU A 229 -19.16 -14.22 14.80
N LEU A 230 -20.14 -14.82 14.12
CA LEU A 230 -20.86 -15.98 14.63
C LEU A 230 -19.89 -17.14 14.91
N ALA A 231 -19.01 -17.45 13.97
CA ALA A 231 -18.01 -18.50 14.12
C ALA A 231 -17.04 -18.19 15.28
N LEU A 232 -16.47 -16.97 15.32
CA LEU A 232 -15.55 -16.52 16.37
C LEU A 232 -16.15 -16.67 17.78
N PHE A 233 -17.41 -16.28 17.98
CA PHE A 233 -18.05 -16.38 19.29
C PHE A 233 -18.42 -17.81 19.67
N GLN A 234 -18.63 -18.70 18.69
CA GLN A 234 -18.94 -20.10 18.93
C GLN A 234 -17.71 -20.99 19.11
N GLU A 235 -16.49 -20.46 18.96
CA GLU A 235 -15.25 -21.20 19.24
C GLU A 235 -15.14 -21.64 20.70
N LYS A 236 -15.77 -20.89 21.61
CA LYS A 236 -15.71 -21.18 23.04
C LYS A 236 -16.87 -22.10 23.43
N GLU A 237 -16.52 -23.24 24.01
CA GLU A 237 -17.51 -24.19 24.53
C GLU A 237 -18.41 -23.51 25.59
N GLY A 238 -19.72 -23.73 25.47
CA GLY A 238 -20.73 -23.13 26.34
C GLY A 238 -21.22 -21.74 25.92
N VAL A 239 -20.58 -21.07 24.94
CA VAL A 239 -21.08 -19.79 24.41
C VAL A 239 -22.18 -20.04 23.37
N GLN A 240 -23.31 -19.35 23.54
CA GLN A 240 -24.42 -19.41 22.60
C GLN A 240 -24.84 -18.02 22.14
N VAL A 241 -24.90 -17.82 20.82
CA VAL A 241 -25.51 -16.61 20.23
C VAL A 241 -27.02 -16.72 20.33
N VAL A 242 -27.62 -15.86 21.14
CA VAL A 242 -29.07 -15.80 21.41
C VAL A 242 -29.81 -14.96 20.38
N ALA A 243 -29.19 -13.85 19.94
CA ALA A 243 -29.74 -12.98 18.92
C ALA A 243 -28.61 -12.23 18.20
N SER A 244 -28.82 -11.90 16.94
CA SER A 244 -27.94 -11.05 16.15
C SER A 244 -28.76 -10.06 15.31
N HIS A 245 -28.30 -8.82 15.24
CA HIS A 245 -28.90 -7.76 14.44
C HIS A 245 -27.80 -7.07 13.64
N CYS A 246 -28.04 -6.77 12.37
CA CYS A 246 -27.13 -5.97 11.58
C CYS A 246 -27.85 -4.90 10.78
N TYR A 247 -27.23 -3.73 10.68
CA TYR A 247 -27.79 -2.56 9.99
C TYR A 247 -26.72 -1.93 9.11
N THR A 248 -27.07 -1.65 7.85
CA THR A 248 -26.22 -0.89 6.92
C THR A 248 -26.65 0.58 6.92
N PHE A 249 -25.67 1.48 6.82
CA PHE A 249 -25.86 2.94 6.77
C PHE A 249 -25.30 3.52 5.46
N SER A 250 -25.89 4.61 4.97
CA SER A 250 -25.58 5.18 3.65
C SER A 250 -24.19 5.81 3.51
N ASN A 251 -23.49 6.09 4.63
CA ASN A 251 -22.08 6.48 4.63
C ASN A 251 -21.11 5.29 4.47
N GLY A 252 -21.65 4.08 4.27
CA GLY A 252 -20.85 2.87 4.12
C GLY A 252 -20.35 2.30 5.45
N VAL A 253 -21.04 2.56 6.58
CA VAL A 253 -20.80 1.85 7.86
C VAL A 253 -21.85 0.75 8.04
N GLN A 254 -21.45 -0.36 8.67
CA GLN A 254 -22.32 -1.45 9.10
C GLN A 254 -22.18 -1.65 10.61
N MET A 255 -23.32 -1.81 11.27
CA MET A 255 -23.41 -2.17 12.69
C MET A 255 -23.74 -3.65 12.82
N TYR A 256 -23.04 -4.32 13.73
CA TYR A 256 -23.16 -5.74 14.03
C TYR A 256 -23.41 -5.92 15.52
N SER A 257 -24.60 -6.32 15.91
CA SER A 257 -24.98 -6.54 17.30
C SER A 257 -25.21 -8.03 17.57
N PHE A 258 -24.65 -8.56 18.65
CA PHE A 258 -24.82 -9.93 19.11
C PHE A 258 -25.15 -9.96 20.59
N THR A 259 -26.08 -10.83 20.98
CA THR A 259 -26.36 -11.17 22.39
C THR A 259 -25.89 -12.59 22.64
N LEU A 260 -25.03 -12.76 23.63
CA LEU A 260 -24.28 -13.99 23.89
C LEU A 260 -24.57 -14.46 25.31
N SER A 261 -24.94 -15.73 25.48
CA SER A 261 -25.04 -16.36 26.81
C SER A 261 -23.82 -17.27 27.05
N GLY A 262 -23.34 -17.33 28.28
CA GLY A 262 -22.20 -18.20 28.65
C GLY A 262 -20.82 -17.65 28.32
N ALA A 263 -20.72 -16.36 27.94
CA ALA A 263 -19.47 -15.67 27.66
C ALA A 263 -19.19 -14.58 28.71
N THR A 264 -17.93 -14.19 28.86
CA THR A 264 -17.53 -13.00 29.62
C THR A 264 -17.11 -11.86 28.70
N VAL A 265 -17.14 -10.62 29.21
CA VAL A 265 -16.73 -9.44 28.43
C VAL A 265 -15.31 -9.57 27.85
N PRO A 266 -14.26 -9.90 28.64
CA PRO A 266 -12.89 -9.96 28.12
C PRO A 266 -12.70 -10.99 27.00
N GLU A 267 -13.38 -12.14 27.10
CA GLU A 267 -13.30 -13.20 26.08
C GLU A 267 -13.85 -12.74 24.73
N ILE A 268 -14.92 -11.95 24.75
CA ILE A 268 -15.54 -11.42 23.53
C ILE A 268 -14.71 -10.29 22.93
N GLU A 269 -14.14 -9.41 23.76
CA GLU A 269 -13.24 -8.35 23.29
C GLU A 269 -12.00 -8.93 22.60
N GLU A 270 -11.39 -9.96 23.18
CA GLU A 270 -10.24 -10.66 22.58
C GLU A 270 -10.58 -11.25 21.21
N ARG A 271 -11.69 -12.00 21.10
CA ARG A 271 -12.10 -12.63 19.83
C ARG A 271 -12.52 -11.61 18.78
N ALA A 272 -13.25 -10.58 19.17
CA ALA A 272 -13.70 -9.52 18.25
C ALA A 272 -12.54 -8.78 17.61
N SER A 273 -11.40 -8.67 18.30
CA SER A 273 -10.19 -8.02 17.76
C SER A 273 -9.63 -8.69 16.50
N LEU A 274 -9.95 -9.97 16.27
CA LEU A 274 -9.45 -10.74 15.12
C LEU A 274 -10.33 -10.58 13.88
N VAL A 275 -11.56 -10.07 14.00
CA VAL A 275 -12.55 -10.10 12.91
C VAL A 275 -12.07 -9.36 11.66
N GLY A 276 -11.39 -8.23 11.82
CA GLY A 276 -10.84 -7.44 10.71
C GLY A 276 -9.60 -8.06 10.04
N LEU A 277 -9.07 -9.14 10.61
CA LEU A 277 -7.88 -9.85 10.14
C LEU A 277 -8.19 -11.24 9.59
N LEU A 278 -9.39 -11.77 9.86
CA LEU A 278 -9.80 -13.03 9.28
C LEU A 278 -9.81 -12.91 7.75
N PRO A 279 -9.27 -13.91 7.03
CA PRO A 279 -9.22 -13.91 5.57
C PRO A 279 -10.63 -14.11 5.00
N ASN A 280 -11.43 -13.04 5.02
CA ASN A 280 -12.78 -13.04 4.47
C ASN A 280 -12.70 -12.76 2.96
N ARG A 281 -12.32 -13.75 2.12
CA ARG A 281 -12.58 -13.86 0.64
C ARG A 281 -11.81 -15.01 -0.06
N PRO A 282 -12.40 -15.74 -1.06
CA PRO A 282 -13.69 -16.48 -1.04
C PRO A 282 -13.55 -17.71 -0.12
N PHE A 283 -14.53 -18.64 -0.14
CA PHE A 283 -14.35 -20.06 0.21
C PHE A 283 -12.97 -20.58 -0.18
N ASN A 284 -12.02 -20.42 0.73
CA ASN A 284 -10.72 -21.04 0.70
C ASN A 284 -10.73 -22.08 1.83
N ALA A 285 -9.83 -23.05 1.72
CA ALA A 285 -9.83 -24.17 2.63
C ALA A 285 -9.65 -23.72 4.09
N ILE A 286 -8.89 -22.64 4.34
CA ILE A 286 -8.59 -22.14 5.70
C ILE A 286 -9.83 -21.56 6.36
N THR A 287 -10.59 -20.70 5.66
CA THR A 287 -11.85 -20.16 6.18
C THR A 287 -12.83 -21.29 6.51
N ARG A 288 -12.89 -22.33 5.68
CA ARG A 288 -13.74 -23.50 5.96
C ARG A 288 -13.30 -24.24 7.23
N LEU A 289 -12.01 -24.47 7.41
CA LEU A 289 -11.49 -25.12 8.62
C LEU A 289 -11.81 -24.32 9.89
N HIS A 290 -11.73 -22.99 9.83
CA HIS A 290 -12.14 -22.11 10.92
C HIS A 290 -13.62 -22.27 11.26
N GLU A 291 -14.45 -22.16 10.23
CA GLU A 291 -15.90 -22.26 10.32
C GLU A 291 -16.41 -23.64 10.77
N GLU A 292 -15.65 -24.70 10.48
CA GLU A 292 -15.91 -26.07 10.95
C GLU A 292 -15.39 -26.33 12.37
N GLY A 293 -14.74 -25.36 13.01
CA GLY A 293 -14.12 -25.50 14.33
C GLY A 293 -12.84 -26.34 14.32
N THR A 294 -12.30 -26.67 13.14
CA THR A 294 -11.02 -27.36 13.01
C THR A 294 -9.87 -26.42 13.34
N LEU A 295 -9.95 -25.14 12.95
CA LEU A 295 -9.00 -24.10 13.36
C LEU A 295 -9.70 -23.05 14.22
N GLY A 296 -9.00 -22.47 15.19
CA GLY A 296 -9.44 -21.28 15.92
C GLY A 296 -9.15 -19.99 15.14
N GLY A 297 -9.69 -18.85 15.62
CA GLY A 297 -9.48 -17.55 15.00
C GLY A 297 -8.01 -17.13 14.95
N GLU A 298 -7.25 -17.30 16.04
CA GLU A 298 -5.82 -16.97 16.06
C GLU A 298 -5.02 -17.83 15.06
N GLU A 299 -5.26 -19.15 15.08
CA GLU A 299 -4.62 -20.11 14.16
C GLU A 299 -4.87 -19.69 12.71
N THR A 300 -6.12 -19.36 12.38
CA THR A 300 -6.54 -18.93 11.05
C THR A 300 -5.82 -17.66 10.59
N VAL A 301 -5.76 -16.65 11.45
CA VAL A 301 -5.09 -15.36 11.16
C VAL A 301 -3.58 -15.55 11.01
N PHE A 302 -2.96 -16.38 11.86
CA PHE A 302 -1.54 -16.70 11.76
C PHE A 302 -1.21 -17.48 10.48
N ILE A 303 -2.00 -18.50 10.17
CA ILE A 303 -1.81 -19.35 8.99
C ILE A 303 -1.93 -18.53 7.71
N ASP A 304 -2.86 -17.56 7.63
CA ASP A 304 -2.96 -16.67 6.47
C ASP A 304 -1.67 -15.84 6.29
N ALA A 305 -1.11 -15.29 7.37
CA ALA A 305 0.16 -14.57 7.32
C ALA A 305 1.34 -15.48 6.92
N ALA A 306 1.41 -16.70 7.47
CA ALA A 306 2.43 -17.69 7.12
C ALA A 306 2.30 -18.15 5.65
N LEU A 307 1.07 -18.26 5.14
CA LEU A 307 0.80 -18.55 3.74
C LEU A 307 1.29 -17.40 2.84
N ILE A 308 1.03 -16.15 3.21
CA ILE A 308 1.56 -14.98 2.48
C ILE A 308 3.08 -15.07 2.43
N PHE A 309 3.75 -15.34 3.56
CA PHE A 309 5.19 -15.53 3.60
C PHE A 309 5.66 -16.67 2.66
N SER A 310 5.08 -17.86 2.79
CA SER A 310 5.45 -19.03 1.98
C SER A 310 5.30 -18.79 0.48
N MET A 311 4.26 -18.07 0.05
CA MET A 311 4.04 -17.77 -1.37
C MET A 311 5.21 -17.01 -2.01
N TYR A 312 5.92 -16.15 -1.27
CA TYR A 312 7.06 -15.39 -1.80
C TYR A 312 8.42 -16.01 -1.46
N PHE A 313 8.50 -16.79 -0.37
CA PHE A 313 9.77 -17.17 0.26
C PHE A 313 9.96 -18.67 0.42
N THR A 314 9.11 -19.51 -0.16
CA THR A 314 9.45 -20.93 -0.29
C THR A 314 10.42 -21.11 -1.46
N PRO A 315 11.64 -21.62 -1.20
CA PRO A 315 12.56 -21.94 -2.28
C PRO A 315 11.96 -23.00 -3.19
N ALA A 316 12.05 -22.79 -4.50
CA ALA A 316 11.76 -23.84 -5.45
C ALA A 316 12.80 -24.96 -5.28
N PRO A 317 12.39 -26.24 -5.17
CA PRO A 317 13.32 -27.37 -5.26
C PRO A 317 14.18 -27.24 -6.51
N VAL A 318 15.47 -27.54 -6.39
CA VAL A 318 16.40 -27.57 -7.51
C VAL A 318 16.48 -29.00 -8.03
N ASP A 319 16.26 -29.18 -9.33
CA ASP A 319 16.50 -30.43 -10.04
C ASP A 319 17.72 -30.32 -10.96
N ASP A 320 18.13 -31.46 -11.53
CA ASP A 320 19.29 -31.56 -12.42
C ASP A 320 19.08 -30.76 -13.72
N ASP A 321 17.84 -30.71 -14.22
CA ASP A 321 17.47 -29.98 -15.44
C ASP A 321 17.67 -28.47 -15.28
N TYR A 322 17.25 -27.89 -14.16
CA TYR A 322 17.49 -26.47 -13.87
C TYR A 322 18.99 -26.16 -13.80
N THR A 323 19.76 -27.03 -13.15
CA THR A 323 21.22 -26.86 -13.03
C THR A 323 21.88 -26.86 -14.40
N HIS A 324 21.45 -27.77 -15.27
CA HIS A 324 21.91 -27.84 -16.65
C HIS A 324 21.56 -26.59 -17.46
N LEU A 325 20.29 -26.15 -17.42
CA LEU A 325 19.84 -24.93 -18.10
C LEU A 325 20.59 -23.69 -17.63
N ARG A 326 20.83 -23.56 -16.31
CA ARG A 326 21.59 -22.44 -15.72
C ARG A 326 23.01 -22.40 -16.27
N ALA A 327 23.67 -23.54 -16.40
CA ALA A 327 25.03 -23.63 -16.95
C ALA A 327 25.11 -23.25 -18.43
N ILE A 328 24.03 -23.43 -19.19
CA ILE A 328 23.91 -22.98 -20.58
C ILE A 328 23.72 -21.46 -20.63
N VAL A 329 22.73 -20.93 -19.92
CA VAL A 329 22.34 -19.51 -20.02
C VAL A 329 23.27 -18.55 -19.29
N GLN A 330 24.21 -19.04 -18.46
CA GLN A 330 25.20 -18.18 -17.80
C GLN A 330 26.14 -17.46 -18.77
N ARG A 331 26.28 -17.98 -20.00
CA ARG A 331 27.12 -17.39 -21.06
C ARG A 331 26.42 -16.24 -21.78
N GLU A 332 25.12 -16.10 -21.61
CA GLU A 332 24.29 -15.05 -22.20
C GLU A 332 24.17 -13.85 -21.26
N PRO A 333 24.32 -12.60 -21.76
CA PRO A 333 23.98 -11.41 -20.98
C PRO A 333 22.54 -11.50 -20.45
N ASN A 334 22.37 -11.51 -19.13
CA ASN A 334 21.08 -11.69 -18.43
C ASN A 334 20.41 -13.08 -18.56
N GLY A 335 21.07 -14.09 -19.13
CA GLY A 335 20.46 -15.42 -19.30
C GLY A 335 20.07 -16.07 -17.97
N VAL A 336 20.93 -16.00 -16.96
CA VAL A 336 20.63 -16.47 -15.59
C VAL A 336 19.43 -15.75 -15.00
N ASN A 337 19.35 -14.43 -15.15
CA ASN A 337 18.23 -13.63 -14.65
C ASN A 337 16.92 -14.02 -15.33
N ARG A 338 16.92 -14.28 -16.65
CA ARG A 338 15.73 -14.74 -17.39
C ARG A 338 15.27 -16.11 -16.91
N LEU A 339 16.20 -17.07 -16.74
CA LEU A 339 15.88 -18.40 -16.24
C LEU A 339 15.35 -18.34 -14.79
N ASN A 340 15.98 -17.54 -13.93
CA ASN A 340 15.52 -17.32 -12.55
C ASN A 340 14.11 -16.74 -12.51
N ASN A 341 13.82 -15.74 -13.36
CA ASN A 341 12.48 -15.15 -13.48
C ASN A 341 11.44 -16.18 -13.96
N LEU A 342 11.78 -17.03 -14.94
CA LEU A 342 10.89 -18.10 -15.43
C LEU A 342 10.61 -19.12 -14.33
N ARG A 343 11.65 -19.62 -13.66
CA ARG A 343 11.52 -20.56 -12.54
C ARG A 343 10.65 -19.97 -11.43
N GLN A 344 10.88 -18.71 -11.07
CA GLN A 344 10.10 -18.03 -10.04
C GLN A 344 8.62 -17.94 -10.44
N SER A 345 8.33 -17.57 -11.70
CA SER A 345 6.95 -17.50 -12.21
C SER A 345 6.24 -18.86 -12.20
N LEU A 346 6.93 -19.94 -12.56
CA LEU A 346 6.38 -21.31 -12.56
C LEU A 346 6.19 -21.83 -11.13
N SER A 347 7.17 -21.59 -10.25
CA SER A 347 7.10 -22.03 -8.85
C SER A 347 5.96 -21.34 -8.09
N GLN A 348 5.72 -20.06 -8.36
CA GLN A 348 4.59 -19.33 -7.77
C GLN A 348 3.21 -19.82 -8.25
N GLU A 349 3.11 -20.45 -9.42
CA GLU A 349 1.88 -21.13 -9.83
C GLU A 349 1.64 -22.41 -9.03
N MET A 350 2.69 -23.19 -8.80
CA MET A 350 2.63 -24.42 -7.99
C MET A 350 2.37 -24.11 -6.50
N MET A 351 2.92 -23.00 -5.99
CA MET A 351 2.79 -22.54 -4.60
C MET A 351 1.62 -21.57 -4.41
N SER A 352 0.51 -21.81 -5.11
CA SER A 352 -0.67 -20.96 -5.01
C SER A 352 -1.36 -21.13 -3.65
N GLU A 353 -2.01 -20.07 -3.17
CA GLU A 353 -2.80 -20.11 -1.91
C GLU A 353 -3.86 -21.22 -1.93
N ARG A 354 -4.40 -21.54 -3.10
CA ARG A 354 -5.37 -22.63 -3.28
C ARG A 354 -4.71 -23.98 -3.00
N TYR A 355 -3.51 -24.20 -3.52
CA TYR A 355 -2.77 -25.43 -3.31
C TYR A 355 -2.38 -25.57 -1.83
N THR A 356 -1.71 -24.56 -1.29
CA THR A 356 -1.28 -24.52 0.12
C THR A 356 -2.47 -24.68 1.07
N GLY A 357 -3.59 -24.01 0.82
CA GLY A 357 -4.80 -24.17 1.61
C GLY A 357 -5.36 -25.60 1.57
N SER A 358 -5.35 -26.25 0.40
CA SER A 358 -5.80 -27.65 0.28
C SER A 358 -4.89 -28.61 1.03
N LEU A 359 -3.58 -28.36 1.03
CA LEU A 359 -2.61 -29.13 1.81
C LEU A 359 -2.83 -28.95 3.31
N ILE A 360 -3.05 -27.72 3.78
CA ILE A 360 -3.37 -27.44 5.20
C ILE A 360 -4.66 -28.15 5.62
N ALA A 361 -5.67 -28.21 4.76
CA ALA A 361 -6.90 -28.93 5.08
C ALA A 361 -6.72 -30.45 5.19
N MET A 362 -5.71 -31.03 4.53
CA MET A 362 -5.35 -32.44 4.72
C MET A 362 -4.53 -32.68 5.99
N TYR A 363 -3.75 -31.68 6.44
CA TYR A 363 -2.85 -31.78 7.59
C TYR A 363 -2.99 -30.60 8.57
N PRO A 364 -4.18 -30.33 9.13
CA PRO A 364 -4.42 -29.19 9.99
C PRO A 364 -3.55 -29.23 11.27
N GLU A 365 -3.20 -30.43 11.74
CA GLU A 365 -2.36 -30.65 12.92
C GLU A 365 -0.95 -30.06 12.79
N PHE A 366 -0.38 -30.03 11.57
CA PHE A 366 0.93 -29.41 11.35
C PHE A 366 0.85 -27.90 11.51
N ALA A 367 -0.19 -27.28 10.94
CA ALA A 367 -0.38 -25.84 11.03
C ALA A 367 -0.61 -25.40 12.48
N LYS A 368 -1.37 -26.18 13.27
CA LYS A 368 -1.54 -25.96 14.71
C LYS A 368 -0.24 -26.07 15.48
N ALA A 369 0.54 -27.12 15.24
CA ALA A 369 1.83 -27.29 15.92
C ALA A 369 2.80 -26.12 15.64
N ILE A 370 2.81 -25.61 14.41
CA ILE A 370 3.62 -24.45 14.02
C ILE A 370 3.10 -23.16 14.68
N TYR A 371 1.78 -22.99 14.77
CA TYR A 371 1.19 -21.86 15.49
C TYR A 371 1.54 -21.88 16.99
N GLU A 372 1.47 -23.04 17.64
CA GLU A 372 1.84 -23.17 19.06
C GLU A 372 3.33 -22.86 19.30
N ASP A 373 4.21 -23.24 18.38
CA ASP A 373 5.62 -22.84 18.42
C ASP A 373 5.79 -21.32 18.28
N PHE A 374 5.03 -20.67 17.41
CA PHE A 374 4.99 -19.20 17.28
C PHE A 374 4.50 -18.54 18.58
N LYS A 375 3.36 -19.00 19.10
CA LYS A 375 2.69 -18.46 20.28
C LYS A 375 3.56 -18.51 21.52
N THR A 376 4.24 -19.63 21.74
CA THR A 376 5.12 -19.84 22.90
C THR A 376 6.53 -19.27 22.70
N GLY A 377 6.85 -18.80 21.49
CA GLY A 377 8.14 -18.22 21.13
C GLY A 377 9.11 -19.23 20.55
N SER A 378 9.21 -19.25 19.23
CA SER A 378 9.91 -20.30 18.49
C SER A 378 11.36 -20.54 18.93
N THR A 379 11.78 -21.81 19.04
CA THR A 379 13.18 -22.20 19.24
C THR A 379 13.66 -23.17 18.16
N PRO A 380 14.97 -23.22 17.86
CA PRO A 380 15.51 -24.16 16.88
C PRO A 380 15.13 -25.63 17.17
N GLU A 381 15.14 -26.04 18.44
CA GLU A 381 14.87 -27.41 18.87
C GLU A 381 13.40 -27.79 18.64
N ARG A 382 12.47 -26.90 18.99
CA ARG A 382 11.04 -27.13 18.73
C ARG A 382 10.74 -27.19 17.25
N ARG A 383 11.28 -26.27 16.46
CA ARG A 383 11.12 -26.29 15.01
C ARG A 383 11.65 -27.58 14.39
N ALA A 384 12.82 -28.06 14.84
CA ALA A 384 13.39 -29.32 14.37
C ALA A 384 12.53 -30.54 14.75
N ALA A 385 11.97 -30.57 15.96
CA ALA A 385 11.07 -31.64 16.41
C ALA A 385 9.76 -31.68 15.61
N ILE A 386 9.15 -30.51 15.35
CA ILE A 386 7.97 -30.38 14.51
C ILE A 386 8.31 -30.85 13.08
N LEU A 387 9.42 -30.37 12.52
CA LEU A 387 9.84 -30.76 11.17
C LEU A 387 10.01 -32.26 11.02
N LYS A 388 10.67 -32.94 11.96
CA LYS A 388 10.84 -34.39 11.93
C LYS A 388 9.51 -35.15 11.92
N THR A 389 8.51 -34.63 12.63
CA THR A 389 7.16 -35.19 12.66
C THR A 389 6.48 -35.06 11.29
N ILE A 390 6.59 -33.88 10.69
CA ILE A 390 6.05 -33.58 9.35
C ILE A 390 6.73 -34.45 8.29
N GLU A 391 8.07 -34.54 8.30
CA GLU A 391 8.85 -35.34 7.35
C GLU A 391 8.44 -36.81 7.37
N ARG A 392 8.31 -37.40 8.57
CA ARG A 392 7.86 -38.79 8.73
C ARG A 392 6.46 -38.97 8.14
N ARG A 393 5.50 -38.13 8.52
CA ARG A 393 4.09 -38.30 8.14
C ARG A 393 3.85 -38.05 6.64
N LEU A 394 4.51 -37.06 6.05
CA LEU A 394 4.43 -36.81 4.61
C LEU A 394 5.10 -37.92 3.78
N ALA A 395 6.17 -38.54 4.29
CA ALA A 395 6.80 -39.68 3.64
C ALA A 395 5.90 -40.93 3.66
N GLU A 396 5.23 -41.21 4.78
CA GLU A 396 4.24 -42.29 4.91
C GLU A 396 3.10 -42.13 3.90
N ASP A 397 2.63 -40.89 3.70
CA ASP A 397 1.56 -40.56 2.76
C ASP A 397 2.05 -40.33 1.31
N GLN A 398 3.32 -40.62 1.03
CA GLN A 398 3.96 -40.49 -0.30
C GLN A 398 3.79 -39.10 -0.94
N ARG A 399 3.86 -38.05 -0.11
CA ARG A 399 3.73 -36.66 -0.55
C ARG A 399 5.00 -36.14 -1.21
N SER A 400 4.85 -35.09 -2.00
CA SER A 400 5.95 -34.52 -2.77
C SER A 400 6.94 -33.73 -1.89
N SER A 401 8.16 -33.53 -2.38
CA SER A 401 9.13 -32.62 -1.75
C SER A 401 8.64 -31.16 -1.71
N PHE A 402 7.76 -30.77 -2.63
CA PHE A 402 7.10 -29.47 -2.63
C PHE A 402 6.16 -29.29 -1.42
N ASP A 403 5.41 -30.32 -1.05
CA ASP A 403 4.53 -30.27 0.14
C ASP A 403 5.33 -30.05 1.41
N LEU A 404 6.46 -30.76 1.55
CA LEU A 404 7.37 -30.57 2.67
C LEU A 404 7.99 -29.16 2.67
N ALA A 405 8.31 -28.60 1.50
CA ALA A 405 8.88 -27.25 1.38
C ALA A 405 7.92 -26.17 1.91
N ILE A 406 6.60 -26.33 1.74
CA ILE A 406 5.58 -25.44 2.30
C ILE A 406 5.71 -25.36 3.82
N PHE A 407 5.68 -26.52 4.50
CA PHE A 407 5.76 -26.55 5.97
C PHE A 407 7.13 -26.14 6.50
N LYS A 408 8.23 -26.45 5.78
CA LYS A 408 9.55 -25.88 6.06
C LYS A 408 9.54 -24.36 6.00
N SER A 409 8.83 -23.78 5.03
CA SER A 409 8.68 -22.33 4.89
C SER A 409 7.87 -21.71 6.03
N PHE A 410 6.86 -22.41 6.57
CA PHE A 410 6.09 -21.95 7.73
C PHE A 410 6.94 -21.95 9.00
N LEU A 411 7.75 -22.99 9.21
CA LEU A 411 8.74 -23.00 10.30
C LEU A 411 9.81 -21.92 10.12
N LYS A 412 10.22 -21.65 8.88
CA LYS A 412 11.15 -20.55 8.58
C LYS A 412 10.52 -19.18 8.89
N PHE A 413 9.21 -19.01 8.70
CA PHE A 413 8.52 -17.78 9.11
C PHE A 413 8.68 -17.53 10.61
N ASN A 414 8.42 -18.54 11.46
CA ASN A 414 8.65 -18.45 12.90
C ASN A 414 10.09 -18.09 13.27
N GLU A 415 11.05 -18.66 12.54
CA GLU A 415 12.48 -18.41 12.78
C GLU A 415 12.88 -16.96 12.52
N VAL A 416 12.37 -16.34 11.45
CA VAL A 416 12.86 -15.04 10.99
C VAL A 416 12.09 -13.85 11.57
N ILE A 417 11.00 -14.06 12.33
CA ILE A 417 10.27 -12.96 12.98
C ILE A 417 11.10 -12.40 14.13
N LEU A 418 11.45 -11.10 14.03
CA LEU A 418 12.18 -10.37 15.07
C LEU A 418 11.24 -9.51 15.94
N LYS A 419 10.14 -9.00 15.38
CA LYS A 419 9.15 -8.18 16.09
C LYS A 419 7.79 -8.25 15.41
N HIS A 420 6.70 -8.30 16.18
CA HIS A 420 5.35 -8.34 15.62
C HIS A 420 4.26 -7.84 16.57
N ASN A 421 3.13 -7.41 15.99
CA ASN A 421 1.96 -6.92 16.73
C ASN A 421 0.82 -7.95 16.88
N PHE A 422 1.02 -9.21 16.48
CA PHE A 422 -0.02 -10.24 16.46
C PHE A 422 -0.90 -10.32 17.74
N PHE A 423 -0.32 -10.20 18.94
CA PHE A 423 -1.05 -10.28 20.21
C PHE A 423 -1.61 -8.95 20.73
N LYS A 424 -1.45 -7.85 19.97
CA LYS A 424 -2.06 -6.55 20.29
C LYS A 424 -3.56 -6.62 20.02
N VAL A 425 -4.40 -6.22 20.98
CA VAL A 425 -5.86 -6.26 20.81
C VAL A 425 -6.31 -5.26 19.73
N ASP A 426 -6.02 -3.97 19.92
CA ASP A 426 -6.45 -2.93 18.97
C ASP A 426 -5.45 -2.77 17.82
N LYS A 427 -5.58 -3.57 16.77
CA LYS A 427 -4.67 -3.54 15.60
C LYS A 427 -5.43 -3.48 14.29
N ALA A 428 -4.98 -2.62 13.37
CA ALA A 428 -5.63 -2.45 12.07
C ALA A 428 -5.17 -3.46 11.01
N ALA A 429 -3.93 -3.91 11.13
CA ALA A 429 -3.32 -4.94 10.30
C ALA A 429 -2.20 -5.63 11.09
N LEU A 430 -1.81 -6.83 10.67
CA LEU A 430 -0.62 -7.49 11.18
C LEU A 430 0.63 -6.86 10.57
N CYS A 431 1.67 -6.72 11.38
CA CYS A 431 3.01 -6.36 10.94
C CYS A 431 4.03 -7.30 11.57
N PHE A 432 4.88 -7.88 10.72
CA PHE A 432 6.00 -8.73 11.12
C PHE A 432 7.30 -8.13 10.58
N ARG A 433 8.18 -7.71 11.48
CA ARG A 433 9.56 -7.32 11.15
C ARG A 433 10.41 -8.59 11.09
N LEU A 434 10.91 -8.90 9.89
CA LEU A 434 11.63 -10.14 9.59
C LEU A 434 13.14 -9.90 9.51
N ASP A 435 13.96 -10.83 9.98
CA ASP A 435 15.39 -10.90 9.66
C ASP A 435 15.54 -11.17 8.15
N PRO A 436 16.13 -10.25 7.36
CA PRO A 436 16.28 -10.45 5.92
C PRO A 436 17.39 -11.43 5.52
N SER A 437 18.20 -11.92 6.47
CA SER A 437 19.36 -12.78 6.18
C SER A 437 19.03 -14.01 5.33
N PHE A 438 17.81 -14.55 5.45
CA PHE A 438 17.35 -15.71 4.67
C PHE A 438 17.22 -15.44 3.16
N LEU A 439 17.14 -14.18 2.73
CA LEU A 439 17.05 -13.82 1.30
C LEU A 439 18.36 -14.10 0.55
N SER A 440 19.49 -14.18 1.24
CA SER A 440 20.79 -14.56 0.64
C SER A 440 20.73 -15.93 -0.04
N ALA A 441 20.08 -16.91 0.60
CA ALA A 441 19.89 -18.26 0.07
C ALA A 441 18.95 -18.29 -1.16
N MET A 442 18.20 -17.21 -1.42
CA MET A 442 17.30 -17.06 -2.57
C MET A 442 17.94 -16.31 -3.74
N GLU A 443 19.25 -16.05 -3.69
CA GLU A 443 20.01 -15.37 -4.74
C GLU A 443 19.52 -13.93 -5.04
N TYR A 444 18.95 -13.23 -4.05
CA TYR A 444 18.69 -11.78 -4.20
C TYR A 444 20.01 -11.01 -4.29
N PRO A 445 20.11 -9.96 -5.15
CA PRO A 445 21.37 -9.25 -5.39
C PRO A 445 22.01 -8.62 -4.14
N ALA A 446 21.20 -8.21 -3.17
CA ALA A 446 21.61 -7.57 -1.94
C ALA A 446 20.64 -7.93 -0.81
N VAL A 447 21.16 -8.19 0.37
CA VAL A 447 20.32 -8.44 1.56
C VAL A 447 19.85 -7.08 2.10
N PRO A 448 18.53 -6.83 2.21
CA PRO A 448 18.02 -5.62 2.86
C PRO A 448 18.48 -5.51 4.32
N TYR A 449 18.38 -4.32 4.91
CA TYR A 449 18.54 -4.15 6.37
C TYR A 449 17.28 -4.58 7.12
N GLY A 450 16.10 -4.35 6.53
CA GLY A 450 14.84 -4.77 7.12
C GLY A 450 13.75 -5.04 6.11
N VAL A 451 12.94 -6.06 6.42
CA VAL A 451 11.73 -6.43 5.69
C VAL A 451 10.59 -6.47 6.69
N PHE A 452 9.51 -5.76 6.38
CA PHE A 452 8.25 -5.83 7.11
C PHE A 452 7.22 -6.51 6.20
N LEU A 453 6.62 -7.59 6.67
CA LEU A 453 5.46 -8.21 6.05
C LEU A 453 4.21 -7.67 6.73
N LEU A 454 3.29 -7.10 5.95
CA LEU A 454 2.04 -6.54 6.45
C LEU A 454 0.85 -7.26 5.84
N ALA A 455 -0.12 -7.62 6.69
CA ALA A 455 -1.34 -8.29 6.28
C ALA A 455 -2.56 -7.64 6.95
N GLY A 456 -3.39 -6.96 6.16
CA GLY A 456 -4.70 -6.46 6.58
C GLY A 456 -5.81 -7.29 5.94
N GLY A 457 -7.04 -7.18 6.44
CA GLY A 457 -8.16 -8.00 5.94
C GLY A 457 -8.42 -7.90 4.43
N GLN A 458 -8.11 -6.74 3.81
CA GLN A 458 -8.37 -6.48 2.38
C GLN A 458 -7.14 -6.21 1.54
N TRP A 459 -5.95 -6.32 2.12
CA TRP A 459 -4.72 -5.98 1.44
C TRP A 459 -3.53 -6.68 2.09
N ARG A 460 -2.49 -6.89 1.29
CA ARG A 460 -1.19 -7.34 1.81
C ARG A 460 -0.11 -6.44 1.29
N GLY A 461 1.00 -6.36 2.02
CA GLY A 461 2.02 -5.40 1.70
C GLY A 461 3.38 -5.76 2.25
N PHE A 462 4.37 -5.04 1.77
CA PHE A 462 5.73 -5.11 2.24
C PHE A 462 6.28 -3.71 2.49
N HIS A 463 7.14 -3.58 3.49
CA HIS A 463 8.06 -2.45 3.57
C HIS A 463 9.50 -2.99 3.60
N ILE A 464 10.33 -2.58 2.65
CA ILE A 464 11.73 -3.01 2.57
C ILE A 464 12.62 -1.79 2.69
N ARG A 465 13.68 -1.89 3.50
CA ARG A 465 14.74 -0.88 3.58
C ARG A 465 16.13 -1.53 3.51
N PHE A 466 17.07 -0.86 2.85
CA PHE A 466 18.44 -1.35 2.66
C PHE A 466 19.46 -0.80 3.66
N THR A 467 19.09 0.18 4.45
CA THR A 467 19.92 0.77 5.51
C THR A 467 19.07 1.00 6.75
N ASP A 468 19.71 1.22 7.89
CA ASP A 468 19.03 1.54 9.16
C ASP A 468 18.17 2.82 9.02
N ILE A 469 18.82 3.89 8.55
CA ILE A 469 18.17 5.15 8.18
C ILE A 469 17.80 5.08 6.69
N ALA A 470 16.52 4.99 6.37
CA ALA A 470 16.05 4.82 4.99
C ALA A 470 14.75 5.58 4.70
N ARG A 471 14.57 5.95 3.43
CA ARG A 471 13.41 6.72 2.94
C ARG A 471 12.91 6.19 1.61
N GLY A 472 11.58 6.16 1.47
CA GLY A 472 10.95 5.49 0.35
C GLY A 472 9.47 5.77 0.18
N GLY A 473 9.02 5.80 -1.07
CA GLY A 473 7.61 5.94 -1.41
C GLY A 473 6.78 4.72 -0.98
N VAL A 474 5.52 4.92 -0.60
CA VAL A 474 4.54 3.84 -0.38
C VAL A 474 3.62 3.74 -1.59
N ARG A 475 3.66 2.65 -2.34
CA ARG A 475 2.83 2.43 -3.54
C ARG A 475 1.57 1.65 -3.20
N MET A 476 0.41 2.16 -3.61
CA MET A 476 -0.85 1.42 -3.49
C MET A 476 -1.26 0.84 -4.85
N ILE A 477 -1.30 -0.48 -4.94
CA ILE A 477 -1.54 -1.24 -6.17
C ILE A 477 -3.01 -1.64 -6.20
N ILE A 478 -3.78 -0.94 -7.04
CA ILE A 478 -5.19 -1.21 -7.30
C ILE A 478 -5.29 -1.90 -8.65
N SER A 479 -5.89 -3.09 -8.67
CA SER A 479 -5.86 -3.97 -9.84
C SER A 479 -7.26 -4.36 -10.28
N LYS A 480 -7.51 -4.32 -11.60
CA LYS A 480 -8.60 -5.11 -12.19
C LYS A 480 -8.37 -6.59 -11.91
N GLN A 481 -9.44 -7.38 -11.89
CA GLN A 481 -9.40 -8.80 -11.52
C GLN A 481 -8.38 -9.62 -12.33
N ASN A 482 -8.27 -9.36 -13.64
CA ASN A 482 -7.34 -10.07 -14.54
C ASN A 482 -5.86 -9.78 -14.23
N ASN A 483 -5.56 -8.57 -13.75
CA ASN A 483 -4.19 -8.14 -13.43
C ASN A 483 -3.80 -8.44 -11.98
N TYR A 484 -4.77 -8.57 -11.07
CA TYR A 484 -4.53 -8.80 -9.65
C TYR A 484 -3.70 -10.06 -9.38
N ARG A 485 -3.96 -11.16 -10.11
CA ARG A 485 -3.18 -12.40 -9.96
C ARG A 485 -1.70 -12.20 -10.28
N LYS A 486 -1.40 -11.45 -11.34
CA LYS A 486 -0.03 -11.11 -11.74
C LYS A 486 0.64 -10.22 -10.68
N ASN A 487 -0.03 -9.15 -10.27
CA ASN A 487 0.50 -8.22 -9.27
C ASN A 487 0.71 -8.90 -7.90
N LYS A 488 -0.17 -9.83 -7.52
CA LYS A 488 -0.01 -10.64 -6.30
C LYS A 488 1.24 -11.51 -6.31
N ARG A 489 1.67 -12.00 -7.46
CA ARG A 489 2.89 -12.81 -7.60
C ARG A 489 4.17 -11.96 -7.54
N SER A 490 4.10 -10.75 -8.09
CA SER A 490 5.28 -9.90 -8.24
C SER A 490 5.45 -8.83 -7.16
N VAL A 491 4.48 -8.59 -6.28
CA VAL A 491 4.50 -7.41 -5.38
C VAL A 491 5.72 -7.35 -4.46
N PHE A 492 6.22 -8.48 -3.93
CA PHE A 492 7.46 -8.48 -3.15
C PHE A 492 8.66 -8.10 -4.03
N GLN A 493 8.80 -8.73 -5.20
CA GLN A 493 9.89 -8.46 -6.13
C GLN A 493 9.88 -7.00 -6.61
N GLU A 494 8.69 -6.46 -6.90
CA GLU A 494 8.51 -5.06 -7.25
C GLU A 494 8.95 -4.14 -6.10
N ASN A 495 8.51 -4.42 -4.87
CA ASN A 495 8.92 -3.66 -3.69
C ASN A 495 10.44 -3.69 -3.49
N TYR A 496 11.05 -4.87 -3.57
CA TYR A 496 12.50 -5.07 -3.44
C TYR A 496 13.25 -4.28 -4.52
N ASN A 497 12.87 -4.43 -5.79
CA ASN A 497 13.53 -3.77 -6.92
C ASN A 497 13.44 -2.24 -6.80
N LEU A 498 12.28 -1.73 -6.39
CA LEU A 498 12.08 -0.29 -6.18
C LEU A 498 12.92 0.23 -5.00
N ALA A 499 12.95 -0.50 -3.87
CA ALA A 499 13.76 -0.13 -2.71
C ALA A 499 15.26 -0.17 -3.03
N HIS A 500 15.72 -1.17 -3.78
CA HIS A 500 17.12 -1.32 -4.19
C HIS A 500 17.53 -0.22 -5.18
N THR A 501 16.66 0.10 -6.14
CA THR A 501 16.89 1.22 -7.07
C THR A 501 16.96 2.54 -6.30
N GLN A 502 16.12 2.72 -5.28
CA GLN A 502 16.14 3.89 -4.42
C GLN A 502 17.45 4.01 -3.62
N LEU A 503 18.07 2.88 -3.22
CA LEU A 503 19.38 2.89 -2.55
C LEU A 503 20.46 3.51 -3.43
N LEU A 504 20.51 3.11 -4.71
CA LEU A 504 21.46 3.65 -5.68
C LEU A 504 21.17 5.12 -6.02
N LYS A 505 19.90 5.52 -5.99
CA LYS A 505 19.48 6.91 -6.23
C LYS A 505 19.81 7.85 -5.05
N ASN A 506 19.73 7.36 -3.82
CA ASN A 506 19.86 8.15 -2.59
C ASN A 506 21.32 8.42 -2.14
N LYS A 507 22.30 8.33 -3.06
CA LYS A 507 23.73 8.46 -2.74
C LYS A 507 24.13 9.82 -2.13
N ASP A 508 23.39 10.90 -2.41
CA ASP A 508 23.67 12.27 -1.92
C ASP A 508 22.78 12.72 -0.76
N ILE A 509 22.04 11.80 -0.14
CA ILE A 509 21.21 12.07 1.04
C ILE A 509 21.49 11.06 2.16
N PRO A 510 21.29 11.43 3.44
CA PRO A 510 21.61 10.58 4.59
C PRO A 510 20.87 9.23 4.56
N GLU A 511 19.64 9.22 4.05
CA GLU A 511 18.81 8.03 3.99
C GLU A 511 19.19 7.10 2.85
N GLY A 512 19.31 5.80 3.11
CA GLY A 512 19.35 4.81 2.04
C GLY A 512 17.96 4.51 1.48
N GLY A 513 17.88 3.50 0.61
CA GLY A 513 16.66 3.17 -0.11
C GLY A 513 15.66 2.36 0.72
N SER A 514 14.39 2.80 0.70
CA SER A 514 13.27 1.96 1.12
C SER A 514 12.08 2.03 0.15
N LYS A 515 11.10 1.14 0.33
CA LYS A 515 9.83 1.18 -0.39
C LYS A 515 8.72 0.47 0.39
N GLY A 516 7.52 1.04 0.38
CA GLY A 516 6.29 0.37 0.83
C GLY A 516 5.42 -0.05 -0.34
N THR A 517 4.71 -1.18 -0.24
CA THR A 517 3.66 -1.59 -1.17
C THR A 517 2.41 -2.03 -0.42
N ILE A 518 1.24 -1.61 -0.92
CA ILE A 518 -0.09 -2.01 -0.44
C ILE A 518 -0.83 -2.61 -1.64
N LEU A 519 -0.88 -3.93 -1.73
CA LEU A 519 -1.65 -4.63 -2.76
C LEU A 519 -3.08 -4.83 -2.27
N VAL A 520 -4.00 -4.05 -2.85
CA VAL A 520 -5.42 -4.09 -2.50
C VAL A 520 -6.10 -5.24 -3.23
N SER A 521 -6.92 -6.01 -2.50
CA SER A 521 -7.74 -7.06 -3.10
C SER A 521 -8.63 -6.50 -4.21
N SER A 522 -8.55 -7.09 -5.40
CA SER A 522 -9.43 -6.71 -6.54
C SER A 522 -10.92 -6.95 -6.29
N ARG A 523 -11.27 -7.65 -5.21
CA ARG A 523 -12.66 -7.80 -4.77
C ARG A 523 -13.14 -6.66 -3.88
N TYR A 524 -12.20 -5.94 -3.29
CA TYR A 524 -12.51 -4.80 -2.44
C TYR A 524 -12.52 -3.51 -3.26
N LEU A 525 -11.49 -3.33 -4.09
CA LEU A 525 -11.34 -2.11 -4.86
C LEU A 525 -10.67 -2.40 -6.22
N GLN A 526 -11.29 -1.94 -7.30
CA GLN A 526 -10.75 -2.08 -8.67
C GLN A 526 -10.40 -0.74 -9.33
N SER A 527 -10.78 0.37 -8.70
CA SER A 527 -10.50 1.74 -9.14
C SER A 527 -10.18 2.61 -7.94
N PHE A 528 -9.39 3.67 -8.12
CA PHE A 528 -9.01 4.57 -7.03
C PHE A 528 -10.25 5.19 -6.35
N ASN A 529 -10.31 5.11 -5.02
CA ASN A 529 -11.32 5.78 -4.19
C ASN A 529 -10.58 6.51 -3.07
N PRO A 530 -10.55 7.86 -3.04
CA PRO A 530 -9.72 8.62 -2.10
C PRO A 530 -9.97 8.26 -0.63
N THR A 531 -11.23 8.08 -0.24
CA THR A 531 -11.62 7.78 1.15
C THR A 531 -11.17 6.39 1.57
N LEU A 532 -11.45 5.36 0.75
CA LEU A 532 -11.05 3.99 1.05
C LEU A 532 -9.54 3.81 1.01
N CYS A 533 -8.88 4.38 -0.01
CA CYS A 533 -7.43 4.36 -0.12
C CYS A 533 -6.76 5.09 1.07
N GLY A 534 -7.30 6.24 1.48
CA GLY A 534 -6.81 6.94 2.67
C GLY A 534 -6.89 6.08 3.93
N ARG A 535 -8.00 5.34 4.12
CA ARG A 535 -8.13 4.39 5.24
C ARG A 535 -7.10 3.27 5.16
N LEU A 536 -6.93 2.62 4.00
CA LEU A 536 -5.96 1.53 3.81
C LEU A 536 -4.52 2.00 4.06
N PHE A 537 -4.19 3.22 3.62
CA PHE A 537 -2.89 3.84 3.91
C PHE A 537 -2.68 4.05 5.42
N LEU A 538 -3.70 4.52 6.14
CA LEU A 538 -3.60 4.68 7.59
C LEU A 538 -3.55 3.35 8.34
N GLN A 539 -4.21 2.28 7.86
CA GLN A 539 -4.03 0.94 8.41
C GLN A 539 -2.59 0.43 8.26
N TYR A 540 -1.98 0.71 7.11
CA TYR A 540 -0.57 0.40 6.87
C TYR A 540 0.35 1.18 7.81
N VAL A 541 0.09 2.48 8.01
CA VAL A 541 0.82 3.33 8.97
C VAL A 541 0.65 2.81 10.40
N ASP A 542 -0.58 2.48 10.81
CA ASP A 542 -0.91 1.99 12.14
C ASP A 542 -0.15 0.72 12.50
N ALA A 543 -0.14 -0.26 11.59
CA ALA A 543 0.56 -1.53 11.79
C ALA A 543 2.09 -1.38 11.79
N LEU A 544 2.65 -0.46 10.97
CA LEU A 544 4.07 -0.12 11.07
C LEU A 544 4.40 0.51 12.42
N LEU A 545 3.58 1.46 12.89
CA LEU A 545 3.79 2.14 14.17
C LEU A 545 3.77 1.17 15.34
N ASP A 546 2.96 0.12 15.31
CA ASP A 546 2.99 -0.93 16.34
C ASP A 546 4.38 -1.59 16.46
N CYS A 547 5.08 -1.79 15.34
CA CYS A 547 6.44 -2.34 15.35
C CYS A 547 7.53 -1.28 15.54
N MET A 548 7.20 0.02 15.45
CA MET A 548 8.18 1.10 15.61
C MET A 548 8.17 1.73 17.01
N LEU A 549 6.99 1.87 17.62
CA LEU A 549 6.84 2.52 18.91
C LEU A 549 7.33 1.60 20.04
N PRO A 550 8.12 2.13 20.99
CA PRO A 550 8.53 1.36 22.15
C PRO A 550 7.37 1.21 23.15
N GLY A 551 7.30 0.05 23.81
CA GLY A 551 6.38 -0.18 24.93
C GLY A 551 4.91 -0.44 24.56
N GLU A 552 4.60 -0.65 23.28
CA GLU A 552 3.25 -1.00 22.84
C GLU A 552 2.77 -2.33 23.45
N LYS A 553 1.63 -2.32 24.13
CA LYS A 553 1.05 -3.51 24.77
C LYS A 553 0.67 -4.55 23.71
N GLY A 554 1.07 -5.81 23.92
CA GLY A 554 0.77 -6.93 23.02
C GLY A 554 1.71 -7.04 21.81
N VAL A 555 2.71 -6.17 21.70
CA VAL A 555 3.79 -6.30 20.71
C VAL A 555 4.90 -7.16 21.31
N ARG A 556 5.29 -8.19 20.59
CA ARG A 556 6.48 -9.00 20.91
C ARG A 556 7.66 -8.39 20.19
N ASP A 557 8.69 -8.00 20.94
CA ASP A 557 9.89 -7.35 20.41
C ASP A 557 11.13 -8.14 20.83
N ASP A 558 11.58 -9.04 19.96
CA ASP A 558 12.83 -9.79 20.12
C ASP A 558 14.01 -9.06 19.43
N TYR A 559 13.75 -7.98 18.69
CA TYR A 559 14.74 -7.17 17.99
C TYR A 559 15.51 -6.23 18.93
N LYS A 560 14.82 -5.67 19.94
CA LYS A 560 15.39 -4.80 20.99
C LYS A 560 16.17 -3.58 20.48
N LYS A 561 15.88 -3.12 19.26
CA LYS A 561 16.46 -1.92 18.65
C LYS A 561 15.34 -0.99 18.19
N ASP A 562 15.63 0.30 18.24
CA ASP A 562 14.70 1.32 17.76
C ASP A 562 14.54 1.25 16.24
N GLU A 563 13.34 1.59 15.80
CA GLU A 563 12.95 1.56 14.40
C GLU A 563 12.52 2.97 13.96
N ILE A 564 13.20 3.52 12.95
CA ILE A 564 12.87 4.80 12.33
C ILE A 564 12.69 4.63 10.83
N LEU A 565 11.58 5.14 10.31
CA LEU A 565 11.20 5.04 8.89
C LEU A 565 10.67 6.39 8.41
N PHE A 566 10.97 6.72 7.16
CA PHE A 566 10.46 7.91 6.49
C PHE A 566 9.73 7.52 5.20
N LEU A 567 8.44 7.81 5.15
CA LEU A 567 7.56 7.46 4.06
C LEU A 567 7.42 8.63 3.08
N GLY A 568 7.45 8.35 1.78
CA GLY A 568 7.09 9.29 0.73
C GLY A 568 5.80 8.88 0.03
N PRO A 569 5.17 9.78 -0.73
CA PRO A 569 4.11 9.41 -1.65
C PRO A 569 4.68 8.64 -2.85
N ASP A 570 3.84 7.79 -3.44
CA ASP A 570 4.04 7.14 -4.74
C ASP A 570 2.66 7.00 -5.42
N GLU A 571 2.54 6.13 -6.42
CA GLU A 571 1.28 5.84 -7.09
C GLU A 571 0.16 5.54 -6.08
N ASN A 572 -0.95 6.28 -6.21
CA ASN A 572 -2.16 6.19 -5.39
C ASN A 572 -1.99 6.52 -3.88
N THR A 573 -0.91 7.19 -3.47
CA THR A 573 -0.69 7.64 -2.07
C THR A 573 -0.27 9.11 -1.93
N ALA A 574 -0.34 9.89 -3.01
CA ALA A 574 -0.14 11.34 -2.98
C ALA A 574 -1.37 12.10 -2.43
N GLY A 575 -1.34 13.44 -2.49
CA GLY A 575 -2.43 14.30 -2.03
C GLY A 575 -2.45 14.43 -0.51
N THR A 576 -3.60 14.18 0.12
CA THR A 576 -3.79 14.38 1.57
C THR A 576 -3.25 13.23 2.44
N MET A 577 -2.88 12.09 1.86
CA MET A 577 -2.46 10.91 2.62
C MET A 577 -1.15 11.11 3.40
N PRO A 578 -0.09 11.76 2.86
CA PRO A 578 1.10 12.09 3.65
C PRO A 578 0.75 12.94 4.88
N ALA A 579 -0.05 14.00 4.72
CA ALA A 579 -0.51 14.82 5.85
C ALA A 579 -1.25 13.97 6.91
N ALA A 580 -2.16 13.09 6.46
CA ALA A 580 -2.90 12.19 7.34
C ALA A 580 -1.97 11.22 8.08
N GLY A 581 -0.96 10.65 7.42
CA GLY A 581 0.01 9.74 8.04
C GLY A 581 0.86 10.40 9.13
N ALA A 582 1.37 11.61 8.87
CA ALA A 582 2.08 12.41 9.87
C ALA A 582 1.21 12.71 11.09
N LEU A 583 -0.01 13.24 10.88
CA LEU A 583 -0.93 13.57 11.97
C LEU A 583 -1.38 12.34 12.75
N TYR A 584 -1.60 11.21 12.07
CA TYR A 584 -1.91 9.95 12.72
C TYR A 584 -0.75 9.47 13.60
N SER A 585 0.49 9.50 13.09
CA SER A 585 1.67 9.15 13.88
C SER A 585 1.86 10.06 15.11
N LYS A 586 1.53 11.36 14.98
CA LYS A 586 1.51 12.30 16.11
C LYS A 586 0.51 11.87 17.18
N SER A 587 -0.71 11.51 16.77
CA SER A 587 -1.76 11.07 17.70
C SER A 587 -1.40 9.78 18.44
N ARG A 588 -0.60 8.91 17.82
CA ARG A 588 -0.03 7.69 18.41
C ARG A 588 1.21 7.98 19.30
N GLY A 589 1.64 9.23 19.43
CA GLY A 589 2.78 9.61 20.27
C GLY A 589 4.16 9.47 19.62
N TYR A 590 4.25 9.31 18.29
CA TYR A 590 5.53 9.22 17.60
C TYR A 590 6.26 10.56 17.62
N LYS A 591 7.46 10.61 18.20
CA LYS A 591 8.22 11.87 18.37
C LYS A 591 8.62 12.52 17.06
N ALA A 592 9.03 11.73 16.07
CA ALA A 592 9.46 12.19 14.75
C ALA A 592 8.30 12.32 13.74
N TRP A 593 7.06 12.57 14.22
CA TRP A 593 5.84 12.62 13.39
C TRP A 593 5.92 13.60 12.21
N LYS A 594 6.62 14.73 12.37
CA LYS A 594 6.85 15.73 11.29
C LYS A 594 7.57 15.14 10.08
N SER A 595 8.46 14.18 10.34
CA SER A 595 9.31 13.56 9.32
C SER A 595 8.80 12.20 8.87
N PHE A 596 7.87 11.59 9.63
CA PHE A 596 7.36 10.24 9.37
C PHE A 596 6.85 10.06 7.94
N THR A 597 6.18 11.08 7.40
CA THR A 597 5.80 11.17 5.98
C THR A 597 6.31 12.48 5.37
N THR A 598 6.78 12.42 4.12
CA THR A 598 7.26 13.57 3.31
C THR A 598 6.28 13.91 2.19
N GLY A 599 6.43 15.07 1.55
CA GLY A 599 5.51 15.49 0.47
C GLY A 599 4.14 15.90 1.00
N LYS A 600 4.11 16.48 2.20
CA LYS A 600 2.90 17.03 2.84
C LYS A 600 2.52 18.37 2.22
N ASP A 601 1.33 18.85 2.55
CA ASP A 601 0.93 20.22 2.26
C ASP A 601 1.81 21.22 3.03
N SER A 602 1.98 22.43 2.48
CA SER A 602 2.75 23.50 3.11
C SER A 602 2.21 23.90 4.49
N VAL A 603 0.92 23.65 4.76
CA VAL A 603 0.29 23.89 6.06
C VAL A 603 0.90 23.03 7.17
N LEU A 604 1.45 21.85 6.82
CA LEU A 604 2.17 20.97 7.74
C LEU A 604 3.70 21.01 7.51
N GLY A 605 4.20 22.10 6.93
CA GLY A 605 5.62 22.30 6.64
C GLY A 605 6.19 21.46 5.51
N GLY A 606 5.32 20.86 4.68
CA GLY A 606 5.78 20.18 3.47
C GLY A 606 6.29 21.16 2.41
N ILE A 607 7.11 20.65 1.49
CA ILE A 607 7.70 21.42 0.41
C ILE A 607 7.18 20.86 -0.93
N PRO A 608 6.23 21.54 -1.59
CA PRO A 608 5.64 21.05 -2.84
C PRO A 608 6.70 20.96 -3.94
N HIS A 609 7.07 19.74 -4.32
CA HIS A 609 8.15 19.53 -5.28
C HIS A 609 7.81 20.05 -6.67
N ASP A 610 6.54 19.98 -7.06
CA ASP A 610 6.11 20.44 -8.38
C ASP A 610 6.12 21.96 -8.50
N GLU A 611 5.73 22.68 -7.44
CA GLU A 611 5.62 24.15 -7.47
C GLU A 611 7.00 24.80 -7.59
N PHE A 612 8.01 24.17 -6.99
CA PHE A 612 9.40 24.64 -7.03
C PHE A 612 10.25 23.95 -8.10
N GLY A 613 9.69 23.03 -8.89
CA GLY A 613 10.41 22.33 -9.95
C GLY A 613 11.66 21.58 -9.47
N MET A 614 11.63 21.00 -8.27
CA MET A 614 12.81 20.44 -7.60
C MET A 614 13.57 19.45 -8.50
N THR A 615 12.86 18.55 -9.16
CA THR A 615 13.44 17.56 -10.07
C THR A 615 14.00 18.21 -11.35
N THR A 616 13.31 19.22 -11.87
CA THR A 616 13.71 19.98 -13.07
C THR A 616 15.04 20.69 -12.86
N HIS A 617 15.27 21.32 -11.71
CA HIS A 617 16.54 21.98 -11.39
C HIS A 617 17.73 21.01 -11.48
N SER A 618 17.56 19.79 -10.99
CA SER A 618 18.56 18.71 -11.14
C SER A 618 18.80 18.39 -12.62
N VAL A 619 17.75 18.08 -13.39
CA VAL A 619 17.83 17.74 -14.81
C VAL A 619 18.51 18.85 -15.62
N ARG A 620 18.07 20.11 -15.45
CA ARG A 620 18.64 21.27 -16.13
C ARG A 620 20.10 21.52 -15.77
N THR A 621 20.52 21.17 -14.55
CA THR A 621 21.94 21.27 -14.18
C THR A 621 22.82 20.34 -15.02
N TYR A 622 22.38 19.09 -15.26
CA TYR A 622 23.08 18.19 -16.18
C TYR A 622 23.06 18.71 -17.62
N VAL A 623 21.91 19.19 -18.11
CA VAL A 623 21.81 19.77 -19.47
C VAL A 623 22.77 20.94 -19.66
N LYS A 624 22.75 21.91 -18.75
CA LYS A 624 23.65 23.08 -18.77
C LYS A 624 25.12 22.68 -18.64
N GLY A 625 25.42 21.65 -17.83
CA GLY A 625 26.74 21.06 -17.72
C GLY A 625 27.26 20.53 -19.06
N ILE A 626 26.43 19.77 -19.78
CA ILE A 626 26.75 19.23 -21.11
C ILE A 626 26.97 20.38 -22.10
N TYR A 627 26.08 21.37 -22.14
CA TYR A 627 26.24 22.53 -23.04
C TYR A 627 27.54 23.27 -22.77
N LYS A 628 27.89 23.49 -21.50
CA LYS A 628 29.16 24.13 -21.12
C LYS A 628 30.37 23.33 -21.58
N LYS A 629 30.37 22.01 -21.40
CA LYS A 629 31.49 21.15 -21.82
C LYS A 629 31.63 21.04 -23.34
N LEU A 630 30.52 21.15 -24.07
CA LEU A 630 30.48 21.05 -25.53
C LEU A 630 30.51 22.41 -26.25
N GLY A 631 30.53 23.53 -25.51
CA GLY A 631 30.50 24.88 -26.10
C GLY A 631 29.19 25.22 -26.82
N LEU A 632 28.08 24.61 -26.42
CA LEU A 632 26.76 24.78 -27.05
C LEU A 632 25.99 25.94 -26.38
N LYS A 633 25.22 26.68 -27.18
CA LYS A 633 24.30 27.72 -26.69
C LYS A 633 22.89 27.15 -26.56
N GLU A 634 22.30 27.23 -25.37
CA GLU A 634 20.98 26.66 -25.06
C GLU A 634 19.90 27.15 -26.04
N GLU A 635 19.86 28.45 -26.32
CA GLU A 635 18.86 29.08 -27.18
C GLU A 635 18.97 28.66 -28.66
N ALA A 636 20.09 28.05 -29.06
CA ALA A 636 20.30 27.55 -30.41
C ALA A 636 19.93 26.06 -30.57
N MET A 637 19.66 25.37 -29.47
CA MET A 637 19.39 23.93 -29.49
C MET A 637 17.93 23.63 -29.78
N ARG A 638 17.69 22.64 -30.64
CA ARG A 638 16.36 22.11 -30.93
C ARG A 638 16.05 21.00 -29.94
N LYS A 639 14.87 21.05 -29.33
CA LYS A 639 14.49 20.13 -28.26
C LYS A 639 13.18 19.40 -28.54
N PHE A 640 13.20 18.12 -28.22
CA PHE A 640 12.01 17.29 -28.10
C PHE A 640 11.81 16.83 -26.64
N GLN A 641 10.55 16.63 -26.24
CA GLN A 641 10.19 16.20 -24.90
C GLN A 641 8.96 15.29 -24.91
N THR A 642 8.99 14.25 -24.07
CA THR A 642 7.77 13.53 -23.65
C THR A 642 7.36 14.02 -22.27
N GLY A 643 6.06 13.98 -21.97
CA GLY A 643 5.50 14.61 -20.76
C GLY A 643 5.08 16.05 -21.07
N GLY A 644 3.79 16.31 -20.91
CA GLY A 644 3.14 17.56 -21.32
C GLY A 644 3.33 18.72 -20.35
N PRO A 645 2.74 19.89 -20.69
CA PRO A 645 2.71 21.06 -19.83
C PRO A 645 1.77 20.90 -18.62
N ASP A 646 1.01 19.80 -18.54
CA ASP A 646 0.20 19.43 -17.38
C ASP A 646 1.01 18.70 -16.28
N GLY A 647 2.07 17.98 -16.65
CA GLY A 647 2.88 17.20 -15.71
C GLY A 647 3.85 18.05 -14.88
N ASP A 648 4.23 17.55 -13.70
CA ASP A 648 5.22 18.19 -12.80
C ASP A 648 6.51 18.55 -13.55
N LEU A 649 7.27 17.54 -13.96
CA LEU A 649 8.55 17.75 -14.63
C LEU A 649 8.37 18.43 -15.99
N GLY A 650 7.33 18.05 -16.74
CA GLY A 650 7.12 18.52 -18.12
C GLY A 650 6.82 20.02 -18.21
N SER A 651 5.95 20.53 -17.34
CA SER A 651 5.64 21.96 -17.21
C SER A 651 6.84 22.80 -16.75
N ASN A 652 7.54 22.36 -15.70
CA ASN A 652 8.68 23.09 -15.14
C ASN A 652 9.81 23.12 -16.17
N GLU A 653 10.01 22.02 -16.89
CA GLU A 653 10.96 21.97 -17.98
C GLU A 653 10.57 22.97 -19.09
N VAL A 654 9.29 23.12 -19.45
CA VAL A 654 8.82 24.19 -20.37
C VAL A 654 9.14 25.59 -19.84
N LEU A 655 8.89 25.84 -18.55
CA LEU A 655 9.07 27.15 -17.92
C LEU A 655 10.55 27.56 -17.79
N VAL A 656 11.46 26.60 -17.60
CA VAL A 656 12.89 26.86 -17.32
C VAL A 656 13.78 26.71 -18.55
N SER A 657 13.44 25.82 -19.49
CA SER A 657 14.21 25.60 -20.74
C SER A 657 14.18 26.84 -21.63
N LYS A 658 15.26 27.07 -22.40
CA LYS A 658 15.30 28.11 -23.44
C LYS A 658 15.52 27.57 -24.85
N GLU A 659 15.62 26.25 -24.99
CA GLU A 659 15.74 25.57 -26.28
C GLU A 659 14.52 25.84 -27.18
N ILE A 660 14.73 25.71 -28.50
CA ILE A 660 13.67 25.74 -29.51
C ILE A 660 12.91 24.42 -29.43
N MET A 661 11.73 24.44 -28.81
CA MET A 661 10.86 23.25 -28.67
C MET A 661 10.23 22.90 -30.00
N VAL A 662 10.60 21.77 -30.61
CA VAL A 662 10.11 21.36 -31.94
C VAL A 662 8.99 20.33 -31.88
N GLY A 663 8.80 19.71 -30.71
CA GLY A 663 7.71 18.77 -30.50
C GLY A 663 7.57 18.36 -29.04
N MET A 664 6.34 17.99 -28.68
CA MET A 664 5.98 17.54 -27.34
C MET A 664 4.85 16.50 -27.42
N VAL A 665 4.85 15.55 -26.49
CA VAL A 665 3.82 14.51 -26.42
C VAL A 665 3.38 14.31 -24.98
N ASP A 666 2.07 14.18 -24.77
CA ASP A 666 1.48 13.88 -23.47
C ASP A 666 0.37 12.80 -23.59
N ILE A 667 -0.47 12.66 -22.56
CA ILE A 667 -1.55 11.66 -22.59
C ILE A 667 -2.65 11.99 -23.61
N SER A 668 -2.79 13.27 -23.98
CA SER A 668 -3.88 13.82 -24.77
C SER A 668 -3.54 13.98 -26.25
N ALA A 669 -2.27 14.27 -26.60
CA ALA A 669 -1.92 14.60 -27.97
C ALA A 669 -0.43 14.44 -28.32
N SER A 670 -0.17 14.47 -29.63
CA SER A 670 1.15 14.67 -30.25
C SER A 670 1.22 16.03 -30.92
N LEU A 671 2.18 16.86 -30.52
CA LEU A 671 2.38 18.22 -31.00
C LEU A 671 3.75 18.35 -31.70
N HIS A 672 3.77 18.95 -32.88
CA HIS A 672 4.98 19.19 -33.65
C HIS A 672 4.93 20.52 -34.38
N ASP A 673 6.05 21.23 -34.38
CA ASP A 673 6.29 22.31 -35.34
C ASP A 673 7.79 22.38 -35.65
N PRO A 674 8.21 22.15 -36.91
CA PRO A 674 9.62 22.24 -37.27
C PRO A 674 10.18 23.67 -37.16
N ASN A 675 9.33 24.70 -37.19
CA ASN A 675 9.71 26.10 -37.00
C ASN A 675 9.79 26.50 -35.52
N GLY A 676 9.40 25.59 -34.61
CA GLY A 676 9.39 25.81 -33.16
C GLY A 676 7.99 26.14 -32.64
N LEU A 677 7.63 25.54 -31.50
CA LEU A 677 6.35 25.75 -30.83
C LEU A 677 6.30 27.12 -30.14
N ASP A 678 5.13 27.77 -30.20
CA ASP A 678 4.91 29.07 -29.56
C ASP A 678 5.16 29.00 -28.04
N ARG A 679 6.15 29.77 -27.59
CA ARG A 679 6.62 29.77 -26.19
C ARG A 679 5.62 30.40 -25.24
N ALA A 680 4.87 31.42 -25.68
CA ALA A 680 3.87 32.07 -24.83
C ALA A 680 2.70 31.13 -24.57
N GLU A 681 2.28 30.39 -25.60
CA GLU A 681 1.22 29.40 -25.51
C GLU A 681 1.64 28.19 -24.66
N LEU A 682 2.84 27.65 -24.85
CA LEU A 682 3.36 26.61 -23.97
C LEU A 682 3.46 27.08 -22.51
N THR A 683 3.85 28.33 -22.27
CA THR A 683 3.89 28.92 -20.92
C THR A 683 2.48 29.04 -20.31
N ARG A 684 1.48 29.41 -21.11
CA ARG A 684 0.08 29.48 -20.67
C ARG A 684 -0.40 28.09 -20.23
N LEU A 685 -0.17 27.07 -21.04
CA LEU A 685 -0.53 25.69 -20.72
C LEU A 685 0.20 25.22 -19.45
N ALA A 686 1.51 25.47 -19.35
CA ALA A 686 2.33 25.03 -18.23
C ALA A 686 1.88 25.65 -16.89
N LYS A 687 1.65 26.97 -16.86
CA LYS A 687 1.16 27.66 -15.65
C LYS A 687 -0.26 27.26 -15.26
N ALA A 688 -1.11 26.94 -16.24
CA ALA A 688 -2.47 26.50 -16.01
C ALA A 688 -2.61 24.98 -15.80
N ARG A 689 -1.49 24.22 -15.85
CA ARG A 689 -1.46 22.75 -15.79
C ARG A 689 -2.40 22.08 -16.81
N LEU A 690 -2.46 22.61 -18.02
CA LEU A 690 -3.33 22.11 -19.09
C LEU A 690 -2.55 21.19 -20.03
N SER A 691 -3.19 20.08 -20.42
CA SER A 691 -2.66 19.14 -21.42
C SER A 691 -2.64 19.75 -22.83
N LEU A 692 -1.87 19.12 -23.73
CA LEU A 692 -1.65 19.56 -25.11
C LEU A 692 -2.92 19.63 -25.96
N CYS A 693 -3.99 18.90 -25.62
CA CYS A 693 -5.27 19.05 -26.30
C CYS A 693 -5.85 20.47 -26.23
N HIS A 694 -5.39 21.29 -25.27
CA HIS A 694 -5.78 22.70 -25.12
C HIS A 694 -4.85 23.68 -25.85
N PHE A 695 -3.88 23.20 -26.61
CA PHE A 695 -2.97 24.05 -27.39
C PHE A 695 -3.74 24.77 -28.50
N ASP A 696 -3.60 26.09 -28.56
CA ASP A 696 -4.21 26.91 -29.60
C ASP A 696 -3.57 26.61 -30.97
N ARG A 697 -4.32 25.90 -31.82
CA ARG A 697 -3.89 25.52 -33.18
C ARG A 697 -3.52 26.72 -34.05
N SER A 698 -4.02 27.93 -33.79
CA SER A 698 -3.66 29.14 -34.54
C SER A 698 -2.21 29.58 -34.33
N LYS A 699 -1.54 29.03 -33.32
CA LYS A 699 -0.13 29.27 -33.00
C LYS A 699 0.84 28.35 -33.74
N LEU A 700 0.32 27.36 -34.46
CA LEU A 700 1.13 26.50 -35.32
C LEU A 700 1.51 27.24 -36.60
N SER A 701 2.73 27.02 -37.07
CA SER A 701 3.11 27.35 -38.44
C SER A 701 2.36 26.44 -39.42
N LYS A 702 2.44 26.78 -40.71
CA LYS A 702 1.87 25.96 -41.80
C LYS A 702 2.41 24.52 -41.85
N ASP A 703 3.58 24.26 -41.25
CA ASP A 703 4.26 22.96 -41.25
C ASP A 703 4.01 22.20 -39.93
N GLY A 704 3.36 22.84 -38.95
CA GLY A 704 3.08 22.29 -37.63
C GLY A 704 1.74 21.57 -37.56
N PHE A 705 1.59 20.67 -36.59
CA PHE A 705 0.36 19.95 -36.33
C PHE A 705 0.16 19.62 -34.85
N LEU A 706 -1.12 19.48 -34.49
CA LEU A 706 -1.59 18.89 -33.25
C LEU A 706 -2.54 17.74 -33.60
N VAL A 707 -2.20 16.53 -33.17
CA VAL A 707 -3.05 15.34 -33.33
C VAL A 707 -3.43 14.82 -31.95
N LEU A 708 -4.74 14.82 -31.67
CA LEU A 708 -5.28 14.29 -30.41
C LEU A 708 -5.27 12.77 -30.45
N THR A 709 -5.22 12.13 -29.27
CA THR A 709 -5.27 10.67 -29.18
C THR A 709 -6.59 10.07 -29.66
N GLU A 710 -7.66 10.87 -29.67
CA GLU A 710 -8.99 10.50 -30.17
C GLU A 710 -9.14 10.68 -31.69
N ASP A 711 -8.25 11.46 -32.31
CA ASP A 711 -8.33 11.75 -33.75
C ASP A 711 -8.08 10.48 -34.58
N LYS A 712 -8.84 10.34 -35.68
CA LYS A 712 -8.72 9.24 -36.65
C LYS A 712 -8.58 9.79 -38.07
N ASN A 713 -7.76 9.13 -38.88
CA ASN A 713 -7.56 9.44 -40.30
C ASN A 713 -7.19 10.92 -40.58
N VAL A 714 -6.27 11.48 -39.80
CA VAL A 714 -5.79 12.86 -39.97
C VAL A 714 -4.65 12.91 -40.99
N THR A 715 -4.76 13.78 -41.98
CA THR A 715 -3.64 14.08 -42.90
C THR A 715 -2.77 15.20 -42.31
N LEU A 716 -1.49 14.93 -42.12
CA LEU A 716 -0.50 15.90 -41.65
C LEU A 716 -0.10 16.88 -42.76
N PRO A 717 0.51 18.04 -42.43
CA PRO A 717 0.95 19.02 -43.43
C PRO A 717 1.90 18.48 -44.51
N ASP A 718 2.63 17.41 -44.22
CA ASP A 718 3.54 16.75 -45.18
C ASP A 718 2.86 15.66 -46.03
N GLY A 719 1.54 15.51 -45.92
CA GLY A 719 0.74 14.52 -46.64
C GLY A 719 0.66 13.15 -45.97
N THR A 720 1.38 12.90 -44.87
CA THR A 720 1.31 11.63 -44.13
C THR A 720 -0.08 11.45 -43.51
N VAL A 721 -0.72 10.30 -43.72
CA VAL A 721 -2.00 9.96 -43.09
C VAL A 721 -1.76 9.23 -41.76
N VAL A 722 -2.38 9.73 -40.70
CA VAL A 722 -2.40 9.14 -39.36
C VAL A 722 -3.76 8.49 -39.15
N GLU A 723 -3.80 7.16 -39.20
CA GLU A 723 -5.03 6.38 -38.99
C GLU A 723 -5.55 6.53 -37.55
N ASP A 724 -4.64 6.54 -36.57
CA ASP A 724 -4.97 6.55 -35.15
C ASP A 724 -4.01 7.47 -34.36
N GLY A 725 -4.55 8.56 -33.81
CA GLY A 725 -3.78 9.51 -33.00
C GLY A 725 -3.20 8.90 -31.72
N SER A 726 -3.85 7.89 -31.13
CA SER A 726 -3.33 7.19 -29.94
C SER A 726 -2.06 6.39 -30.26
N ARG A 727 -2.03 5.75 -31.44
CA ARG A 727 -0.85 5.04 -31.93
C ARG A 727 0.26 6.01 -32.32
N LEU A 728 -0.08 7.13 -32.97
CA LEU A 728 0.87 8.21 -33.25
C LEU A 728 1.56 8.67 -31.97
N ARG A 729 0.79 8.94 -30.91
CA ARG A 729 1.30 9.33 -29.58
C ARG A 729 2.24 8.29 -29.01
N ASP A 730 1.84 7.02 -29.00
CA ASP A 730 2.63 5.91 -28.45
C ASP A 730 3.97 5.73 -29.20
N GLU A 731 4.02 5.99 -30.52
CA GLU A 731 5.21 5.80 -31.35
C GLU A 731 6.00 7.08 -31.65
N PHE A 732 5.51 8.25 -31.23
CA PHE A 732 5.98 9.56 -31.71
C PHE A 732 7.49 9.80 -31.58
N HIS A 733 8.07 9.33 -30.48
CA HIS A 733 9.49 9.47 -30.18
C HIS A 733 10.39 8.63 -31.12
N PHE A 734 9.82 7.72 -31.90
CA PHE A 734 10.51 7.00 -32.99
C PHE A 734 10.34 7.64 -34.36
N LEU A 735 9.35 8.52 -34.57
CA LEU A 735 9.04 9.10 -35.87
C LEU A 735 9.92 10.31 -36.24
N LYS A 736 10.05 10.62 -37.53
CA LYS A 736 10.86 11.75 -38.04
C LYS A 736 10.54 13.11 -37.39
N TYR A 737 9.30 13.30 -36.92
CA TYR A 737 8.82 14.54 -36.30
C TYR A 737 9.49 14.87 -34.96
N SER A 738 10.06 13.90 -34.27
CA SER A 738 10.77 14.13 -33.01
C SER A 738 12.28 14.36 -33.20
N ASN A 739 12.80 14.50 -34.43
CA ASN A 739 14.22 14.83 -34.64
C ASN A 739 14.62 16.16 -33.95
N ALA A 740 15.62 16.12 -33.05
CA ALA A 740 16.06 17.27 -32.25
C ALA A 740 17.51 17.10 -31.77
N ASP A 741 18.18 18.19 -31.36
CA ASP A 741 19.53 18.08 -30.78
C ASP A 741 19.51 17.41 -29.42
N ILE A 742 18.51 17.75 -28.60
CA ILE A 742 18.32 17.23 -27.25
C ILE A 742 16.94 16.58 -27.07
N PHE A 743 16.93 15.45 -26.37
CA PHE A 743 15.73 14.81 -25.85
C PHE A 743 15.76 14.77 -24.32
N VAL A 744 14.73 15.36 -23.70
CA VAL A 744 14.52 15.29 -22.26
C VAL A 744 13.18 14.57 -22.01
N PRO A 745 13.17 13.25 -21.78
CA PRO A 745 11.93 12.58 -21.40
C PRO A 745 11.51 13.06 -20.01
N CYS A 746 10.38 13.75 -19.92
CA CYS A 746 9.79 14.26 -18.69
C CYS A 746 8.54 13.48 -18.24
N GLY A 747 8.15 12.48 -19.03
CA GLY A 747 7.06 11.55 -18.75
C GLY A 747 7.06 10.43 -19.80
N GLY A 748 5.98 9.63 -19.79
CA GLY A 748 5.82 8.49 -20.68
C GLY A 748 5.85 7.16 -19.94
N ARG A 749 5.63 6.07 -20.67
CA ARG A 749 5.57 4.72 -20.08
C ARG A 749 7.00 4.22 -19.78
N PRO A 750 7.25 3.57 -18.63
CA PRO A 750 8.51 2.89 -18.40
C PRO A 750 8.81 1.87 -19.52
N ARG A 751 10.07 1.75 -19.91
CA ARG A 751 10.56 0.88 -21.00
C ARG A 751 9.92 1.19 -22.35
N SER A 752 9.70 2.48 -22.65
CA SER A 752 9.25 2.91 -23.98
C SER A 752 10.35 2.66 -25.02
N VAL A 753 11.62 2.87 -24.64
CA VAL A 753 12.79 2.55 -25.48
C VAL A 753 13.50 1.32 -24.90
N THR A 754 13.54 0.24 -25.68
CA THR A 754 14.15 -1.05 -25.34
C THR A 754 15.22 -1.42 -26.37
N LEU A 755 16.04 -2.45 -26.09
CA LEU A 755 17.00 -2.93 -27.09
C LEU A 755 16.32 -3.32 -28.42
N ASP A 756 15.12 -3.90 -28.36
CA ASP A 756 14.37 -4.32 -29.55
C ASP A 756 13.98 -3.16 -30.47
N ASN A 757 13.85 -1.94 -29.93
CA ASN A 757 13.36 -0.79 -30.70
C ASN A 757 14.33 0.40 -30.76
N VAL A 758 15.46 0.35 -30.04
CA VAL A 758 16.45 1.44 -29.96
C VAL A 758 17.08 1.76 -31.33
N GLY A 759 17.17 0.77 -32.22
CA GLY A 759 17.63 0.96 -33.61
C GLY A 759 16.86 2.03 -34.37
N ARG A 760 15.59 2.27 -34.02
CA ARG A 760 14.73 3.32 -34.61
C ARG A 760 15.20 4.75 -34.28
N PHE A 761 16.19 4.91 -33.39
CA PHE A 761 16.82 6.20 -33.10
C PHE A 761 17.96 6.53 -34.08
N LEU A 762 18.34 5.56 -34.92
CA LEU A 762 19.30 5.74 -36.01
C LEU A 762 18.55 5.97 -37.32
N LYS A 763 19.04 6.91 -38.15
CA LYS A 763 18.57 7.09 -39.53
C LYS A 763 19.19 6.03 -40.47
N VAL A 764 19.37 4.79 -39.98
CA VAL A 764 20.10 3.71 -40.68
C VAL A 764 19.19 2.49 -40.83
N PRO A 765 18.95 1.98 -42.06
CA PRO A 765 17.95 0.92 -42.31
C PRO A 765 18.25 -0.45 -41.67
N ASP A 766 19.52 -0.77 -41.42
CA ASP A 766 19.96 -2.09 -40.90
C ASP A 766 20.29 -2.08 -39.40
N ALA A 767 19.88 -1.04 -38.68
CA ALA A 767 20.18 -0.89 -37.27
C ALA A 767 19.17 -1.66 -36.40
N ASP A 768 19.57 -2.83 -35.92
CA ASP A 768 18.94 -3.51 -34.80
C ASP A 768 19.73 -3.31 -33.50
N GLY A 769 19.08 -3.50 -32.35
CA GLY A 769 19.70 -3.26 -31.05
C GLY A 769 20.88 -4.18 -30.74
N GLU A 770 20.86 -5.44 -31.18
CA GLU A 770 21.96 -6.38 -30.95
C GLU A 770 23.20 -5.98 -31.75
N SER A 771 23.03 -5.62 -33.02
CA SER A 771 24.09 -5.09 -33.89
C SER A 771 24.68 -3.78 -33.34
N MET A 772 23.86 -2.90 -32.78
CA MET A 772 24.33 -1.68 -32.11
C MET A 772 25.18 -2.01 -30.88
N LEU A 773 24.73 -2.96 -30.05
CA LEU A 773 25.46 -3.38 -28.86
C LEU A 773 26.76 -4.13 -29.20
N ALA A 774 26.78 -4.86 -30.31
CA ALA A 774 27.94 -5.54 -30.88
C ALA A 774 28.96 -4.60 -31.55
N GLY A 775 28.66 -3.30 -31.64
CA GLY A 775 29.59 -2.28 -32.10
C GLY A 775 29.61 -2.04 -33.62
N LYS A 776 28.66 -2.61 -34.38
CA LYS A 776 28.55 -2.43 -35.85
C LYS A 776 28.38 -0.95 -36.27
N PHE A 777 27.94 -0.11 -35.33
CA PHE A 777 27.52 1.27 -35.56
C PHE A 777 28.31 2.32 -34.73
N GLU A 778 29.47 1.96 -34.16
CA GLU A 778 30.25 2.86 -33.28
C GLU A 778 30.79 4.12 -33.97
N ASN A 779 30.94 4.09 -35.30
CA ASN A 779 31.48 5.20 -36.10
C ASN A 779 30.40 5.93 -36.93
N ILE A 780 29.12 5.83 -36.54
CA ILE A 780 28.05 6.59 -37.20
C ILE A 780 28.34 8.09 -37.13
N ASN A 781 28.14 8.79 -38.24
CA ASN A 781 28.19 10.25 -38.27
C ASN A 781 27.13 10.81 -37.31
N ARG A 782 27.56 11.67 -36.36
CA ARG A 782 26.72 12.26 -35.32
C ARG A 782 25.49 13.01 -35.87
N GLU A 783 25.55 13.51 -37.11
CA GLU A 783 24.40 14.17 -37.77
C GLU A 783 23.29 13.19 -38.21
N LEU A 784 23.59 11.89 -38.25
CA LEU A 784 22.61 10.82 -38.50
C LEU A 784 21.87 10.39 -37.23
N LEU A 785 22.34 10.81 -36.06
CA LEU A 785 21.63 10.55 -34.81
C LEU A 785 20.38 11.42 -34.73
N LYS A 786 19.28 10.81 -34.31
CA LYS A 786 18.03 11.52 -34.04
C LYS A 786 18.15 12.53 -32.91
N PHE A 787 18.88 12.14 -31.86
CA PHE A 787 19.17 12.93 -30.67
C PHE A 787 20.66 12.85 -30.38
N LYS A 788 21.31 13.99 -30.20
CA LYS A 788 22.74 14.07 -29.87
C LYS A 788 22.98 14.02 -28.36
N ILE A 789 22.00 14.49 -27.60
CA ILE A 789 22.01 14.58 -26.13
C ILE A 789 20.70 14.01 -25.59
N ILE A 790 20.80 13.16 -24.57
CA ILE A 790 19.64 12.64 -23.84
C ILE A 790 19.90 12.82 -22.33
N VAL A 791 18.99 13.49 -21.64
CA VAL A 791 19.03 13.61 -20.17
C VAL A 791 17.69 13.12 -19.63
N GLU A 792 17.70 11.96 -18.99
CA GLU A 792 16.46 11.31 -18.58
C GLU A 792 15.86 11.95 -17.31
N GLY A 793 14.75 12.66 -17.45
CA GLY A 793 14.00 13.15 -16.30
C GLY A 793 12.96 12.15 -15.78
N ALA A 794 12.33 11.39 -16.66
CA ALA A 794 11.40 10.31 -16.34
C ALA A 794 12.14 9.05 -15.87
N ASN A 795 11.60 8.36 -14.86
CA ASN A 795 12.16 7.10 -14.39
C ASN A 795 11.95 5.99 -15.43
N LEU A 796 13.01 5.24 -15.73
CA LEU A 796 13.03 4.02 -16.52
C LEU A 796 12.44 4.16 -17.93
N PHE A 797 12.50 5.33 -18.57
CA PHE A 797 12.00 5.52 -19.94
C PHE A 797 12.80 4.68 -20.95
N ILE A 798 14.13 4.68 -20.82
CA ILE A 798 15.08 3.90 -21.63
C ILE A 798 15.63 2.74 -20.79
N THR A 799 15.64 1.51 -21.34
CA THR A 799 16.26 0.36 -20.66
C THR A 799 17.79 0.44 -20.65
N GLN A 800 18.44 -0.23 -19.70
CA GLN A 800 19.89 -0.17 -19.52
C GLN A 800 20.67 -0.58 -20.78
N ASP A 801 20.28 -1.68 -21.41
CA ASP A 801 20.87 -2.16 -22.68
C ASP A 801 20.70 -1.16 -23.83
N ALA A 802 19.53 -0.54 -23.95
CA ALA A 802 19.28 0.53 -24.92
C ALA A 802 20.15 1.77 -24.66
N ARG A 803 20.38 2.15 -23.40
CA ARG A 803 21.32 3.25 -23.06
C ARG A 803 22.73 2.93 -23.56
N LEU A 804 23.21 1.71 -23.33
CA LEU A 804 24.54 1.27 -23.77
C LEU A 804 24.65 1.29 -25.30
N ALA A 805 23.61 0.83 -26.02
CA ALA A 805 23.56 0.88 -27.48
C ALA A 805 23.61 2.33 -28.02
N LEU A 806 22.86 3.25 -27.40
CA LEU A 806 22.87 4.68 -27.78
C LEU A 806 24.23 5.35 -27.53
N GLU A 807 24.83 5.12 -26.36
CA GLU A 807 26.14 5.70 -26.02
C GLU A 807 27.25 5.18 -26.93
N ARG A 808 27.23 3.89 -27.30
CA ARG A 808 28.16 3.32 -28.29
C ARG A 808 28.08 4.02 -29.64
N CYS A 809 26.91 4.49 -30.04
CA CYS A 809 26.71 5.25 -31.28
C CYS A 809 27.07 6.75 -31.15
N GLY A 810 27.60 7.19 -30.01
CA GLY A 810 28.04 8.57 -29.78
C GLY A 810 26.98 9.52 -29.19
N VAL A 811 25.84 9.00 -28.72
CA VAL A 811 24.85 9.80 -27.99
C VAL A 811 25.41 10.16 -26.61
N VAL A 812 25.35 11.44 -26.23
CA VAL A 812 25.68 11.86 -24.85
C VAL A 812 24.46 11.63 -23.97
N LEU A 813 24.48 10.56 -23.16
CA LEU A 813 23.35 10.16 -22.33
C LEU A 813 23.67 10.31 -20.83
N ILE A 814 22.76 10.94 -20.09
CA ILE A 814 22.73 10.92 -18.62
C ILE A 814 21.48 10.18 -18.16
N LYS A 815 21.69 9.10 -17.42
CA LYS A 815 20.63 8.24 -16.91
C LYS A 815 19.78 8.91 -15.83
N ASP A 816 18.55 8.45 -15.73
CA ASP A 816 17.53 8.92 -14.80
C ASP A 816 17.97 8.94 -13.34
N ALA A 817 18.54 7.84 -12.83
CA ALA A 817 18.95 7.72 -11.42
C ALA A 817 20.07 8.70 -11.00
N SER A 818 20.68 9.40 -11.96
CA SER A 818 21.55 10.56 -11.72
C SER A 818 20.78 11.87 -11.98
N ALA A 819 20.13 12.02 -13.13
CA ALA A 819 19.54 13.29 -13.53
C ALA A 819 18.35 13.76 -12.68
N ASN A 820 17.50 12.86 -12.18
CA ASN A 820 16.18 13.21 -11.61
C ASN A 820 16.08 13.11 -10.07
N LYS A 821 17.17 13.45 -9.37
CA LYS A 821 17.27 13.31 -7.91
C LYS A 821 16.73 14.49 -7.10
N GLY A 822 16.36 15.60 -7.72
CA GLY A 822 15.98 16.82 -7.00
C GLY A 822 14.86 16.64 -5.96
N GLY A 823 13.77 15.95 -6.32
CA GLY A 823 12.70 15.63 -5.37
C GLY A 823 13.14 14.75 -4.18
N VAL A 824 14.17 13.91 -4.36
CA VAL A 824 14.73 13.10 -3.26
C VAL A 824 15.50 13.98 -2.29
N THR A 825 16.34 14.88 -2.79
CA THR A 825 17.09 15.85 -1.95
C THR A 825 16.14 16.77 -1.18
N SER A 826 15.10 17.32 -1.83
CA SER A 826 14.08 18.14 -1.16
C SER A 826 13.40 17.37 -0.02
N SER A 827 12.95 16.14 -0.27
CA SER A 827 12.30 15.33 0.77
C SER A 827 13.22 14.96 1.95
N SER A 828 14.52 14.78 1.71
CA SER A 828 15.50 14.51 2.78
C SER A 828 15.68 15.74 3.67
N LEU A 829 15.71 16.94 3.08
CA LEU A 829 15.77 18.19 3.84
C LEU A 829 14.44 18.48 4.56
N GLU A 830 13.30 18.05 4.01
CA GLU A 830 12.01 18.04 4.74
C GLU A 830 12.06 17.13 5.98
N VAL A 831 12.61 15.90 5.85
CA VAL A 831 12.84 14.99 6.99
C VAL A 831 13.74 15.65 8.02
N TYR A 832 14.86 16.22 7.57
CA TYR A 832 15.83 16.85 8.44
C TYR A 832 15.23 18.04 9.22
N ALA A 833 14.47 18.92 8.56
CA ALA A 833 13.77 20.02 9.22
C ALA A 833 12.77 19.53 10.28
N GLY A 834 12.03 18.46 10.00
CA GLY A 834 11.11 17.86 10.95
C GLY A 834 11.80 17.24 12.17
N LEU A 835 13.03 16.74 12.03
CA LEU A 835 13.83 16.21 13.15
C LEU A 835 14.53 17.33 13.95
N ALA A 836 15.06 18.33 13.26
CA ALA A 836 15.89 19.38 13.84
C ALA A 836 15.09 20.44 14.62
N LEU A 837 13.90 20.81 14.12
CA LEU A 837 13.06 21.85 14.73
C LEU A 837 12.12 21.26 15.78
N SER A 838 11.86 22.01 16.86
CA SER A 838 10.77 21.68 17.80
C SER A 838 9.41 21.78 17.10
N ASP A 839 8.34 21.28 17.72
CA ASP A 839 6.99 21.41 17.14
C ASP A 839 6.56 22.87 16.97
N GLU A 840 6.93 23.73 17.91
CA GLU A 840 6.65 25.17 17.89
C GLU A 840 7.46 25.89 16.81
N GLU A 841 8.76 25.63 16.74
CA GLU A 841 9.66 26.19 15.73
C GLU A 841 9.25 25.75 14.32
N HIS A 842 8.93 24.47 14.14
CA HIS A 842 8.48 23.94 12.85
C HIS A 842 7.15 24.58 12.42
N ASN A 843 6.19 24.70 13.33
CA ASN A 843 4.92 25.37 13.03
C ASN A 843 5.14 26.85 12.67
N LYS A 844 6.05 27.54 13.35
CA LYS A 844 6.35 28.96 13.10
C LYS A 844 7.10 29.21 11.78
N TYR A 845 8.09 28.38 11.48
CA TYR A 845 9.05 28.65 10.41
C TYR A 845 8.77 27.89 9.12
N MET A 846 8.20 26.68 9.21
CA MET A 846 7.96 25.82 8.05
C MET A 846 6.51 25.85 7.56
N SER A 847 5.53 26.19 8.41
CA SER A 847 4.12 26.07 8.04
C SER A 847 3.59 27.31 7.32
N ALA A 848 2.90 27.10 6.21
CA ALA A 848 2.34 28.16 5.38
C ALA A 848 0.93 27.81 4.88
N LYS A 849 -0.05 28.71 5.11
CA LYS A 849 -1.43 28.56 4.60
C LYS A 849 -1.49 28.53 3.08
N THR A 850 -0.71 29.39 2.44
CA THR A 850 -0.46 29.42 1.01
C THR A 850 1.02 29.72 0.78
N LEU A 851 1.56 29.29 -0.36
CA LEU A 851 2.96 29.57 -0.71
C LEU A 851 3.24 31.08 -0.86
N ALA A 852 2.25 31.86 -1.32
CA ALA A 852 2.39 33.31 -1.42
C ALA A 852 2.64 33.98 -0.06
N THR A 853 1.96 33.49 0.97
CA THR A 853 2.06 33.97 2.36
C THR A 853 3.09 33.20 3.19
N ALA A 854 3.97 32.40 2.56
CA ALA A 854 4.94 31.59 3.30
C ALA A 854 5.92 32.49 4.10
N PRO A 855 6.33 32.06 5.32
CA PRO A 855 7.33 32.79 6.11
C PRO A 855 8.62 33.01 5.31
N GLU A 856 9.32 34.10 5.60
CA GLU A 856 10.61 34.39 4.96
C GLU A 856 11.64 33.28 5.19
N PHE A 857 11.61 32.66 6.37
CA PHE A 857 12.40 31.46 6.66
C PHE A 857 12.15 30.36 5.64
N TYR A 858 10.87 30.02 5.39
CA TYR A 858 10.49 28.96 4.46
C TYR A 858 11.01 29.23 3.04
N LYS A 859 10.86 30.47 2.56
CA LYS A 859 11.32 30.88 1.23
C LYS A 859 12.83 30.72 1.07
N LYS A 860 13.61 31.21 2.05
CA LYS A 860 15.08 31.06 2.06
C LYS A 860 15.50 29.61 2.18
N TYR A 861 14.82 28.83 3.02
CA TYR A 861 15.08 27.41 3.19
C TYR A 861 14.86 26.63 1.88
N VAL A 862 13.75 26.90 1.18
CA VAL A 862 13.48 26.33 -0.15
C VAL A 862 14.56 26.71 -1.16
N GLN A 863 15.02 27.97 -1.17
CA GLN A 863 16.11 28.38 -2.05
C GLN A 863 17.42 27.62 -1.74
N GLU A 864 17.79 27.45 -0.47
CA GLU A 864 18.96 26.66 -0.09
C GLU A 864 18.84 25.17 -0.47
N ILE A 865 17.62 24.62 -0.49
CA ILE A 865 17.36 23.28 -1.03
C ILE A 865 17.65 23.23 -2.53
N LEU A 866 17.16 24.21 -3.30
CA LEU A 866 17.43 24.30 -4.74
C LEU A 866 18.94 24.40 -5.00
N ASP A 867 19.64 25.26 -4.26
CA ASP A 867 21.09 25.41 -4.37
C ASP A 867 21.81 24.07 -4.07
N ARG A 868 21.35 23.31 -3.07
CA ARG A 868 21.89 21.98 -2.74
C ARG A 868 21.62 20.96 -3.86
N ILE A 869 20.45 20.99 -4.47
CA ILE A 869 20.08 20.12 -5.59
C ILE A 869 21.03 20.37 -6.77
N GLU A 870 21.19 21.63 -7.16
CA GLU A 870 22.07 22.02 -8.27
C GLU A 870 23.53 21.68 -7.97
N GLU A 871 24.00 21.93 -6.74
CA GLU A 871 25.37 21.59 -6.34
C GLU A 871 25.63 20.07 -6.40
N ASN A 872 24.72 19.25 -5.88
CA ASN A 872 24.87 17.80 -5.93
C ASN A 872 24.84 17.27 -7.37
N ALA A 873 23.94 17.79 -8.22
CA ALA A 873 23.87 17.44 -9.64
C ALA A 873 25.15 17.84 -10.38
N ARG A 874 25.68 19.03 -10.11
CA ARG A 874 26.93 19.53 -10.69
C ARG A 874 28.12 18.66 -10.32
N LEU A 875 28.25 18.27 -9.05
CA LEU A 875 29.37 17.43 -8.60
C LEU A 875 29.35 16.04 -9.25
N GLU A 876 28.20 15.37 -9.27
CA GLU A 876 28.12 14.07 -9.92
C GLU A 876 28.34 14.20 -11.43
N PHE A 877 27.80 15.24 -12.08
CA PHE A 877 28.05 15.50 -13.50
C PHE A 877 29.55 15.63 -13.78
N GLU A 878 30.27 16.45 -13.01
CA GLU A 878 31.71 16.66 -13.20
C GLU A 878 32.51 15.38 -12.95
N ALA A 879 32.11 14.55 -11.98
CA ALA A 879 32.72 13.25 -11.72
C ALA A 879 32.50 12.29 -12.90
N ILE A 880 31.26 12.13 -13.38
CA ILE A 880 30.93 11.30 -14.54
C ILE A 880 31.71 11.78 -15.78
N TRP A 881 31.72 13.10 -16.00
CA TRP A 881 32.39 13.68 -17.16
C TRP A 881 33.90 13.42 -17.11
N SER A 882 34.53 13.69 -15.97
CA SER A 882 35.97 13.50 -15.78
C SER A 882 36.39 12.04 -15.94
N GLU A 883 35.63 11.11 -15.36
CA GLU A 883 35.87 9.67 -15.53
C GLU A 883 35.68 9.23 -16.99
N SER A 884 34.70 9.80 -17.70
CA SER A 884 34.51 9.48 -19.11
C SER A 884 35.64 9.97 -20.02
N LEU A 885 36.39 11.01 -19.59
CA LEU A 885 37.61 11.43 -20.27
C LEU A 885 38.80 10.52 -19.95
N ARG A 886 38.86 9.98 -18.72
CA ARG A 886 39.90 9.02 -18.30
C ARG A 886 39.71 7.64 -18.93
N ASN A 887 38.46 7.22 -19.11
CA ASN A 887 38.10 5.95 -19.73
C ASN A 887 37.07 6.14 -20.87
N PRO A 888 37.51 6.60 -22.07
CA PRO A 888 36.61 6.92 -23.17
C PRO A 888 35.79 5.73 -23.71
N LYS A 889 36.22 4.49 -23.43
CA LYS A 889 35.51 3.27 -23.86
C LYS A 889 34.39 2.86 -22.92
N MET A 890 34.34 3.42 -21.71
CA MET A 890 33.31 3.10 -20.72
C MET A 890 32.12 4.05 -20.87
N PRO A 891 30.89 3.55 -21.11
CA PRO A 891 29.69 4.37 -21.16
C PRO A 891 29.47 5.14 -19.85
N LYS A 892 29.01 6.39 -19.94
CA LYS A 892 28.67 7.26 -18.80
C LYS A 892 27.61 6.62 -17.91
N THR A 893 26.68 5.85 -18.48
CA THR A 893 25.71 5.06 -17.73
C THR A 893 26.40 4.11 -16.74
N LEU A 894 27.43 3.37 -17.18
CA LEU A 894 28.17 2.45 -16.31
C LEU A 894 29.07 3.19 -15.32
N ILE A 895 29.67 4.32 -15.71
CA ILE A 895 30.45 5.17 -14.81
C ILE A 895 29.57 5.68 -13.67
N ALA A 896 28.37 6.16 -13.98
CA ALA A 896 27.40 6.60 -12.98
C ALA A 896 27.00 5.47 -12.02
N ASP A 897 26.81 4.25 -12.53
CA ASP A 897 26.52 3.06 -11.71
C ASP A 897 27.71 2.71 -10.80
N ALA A 898 28.93 2.76 -11.31
CA ALA A 898 30.15 2.48 -10.55
C ALA A 898 30.38 3.53 -9.45
N LEU A 899 30.24 4.82 -9.75
CA LEU A 899 30.32 5.90 -8.77
C LEU A 899 29.27 5.74 -7.67
N SER A 900 28.03 5.42 -8.05
CA SER A 900 26.93 5.20 -7.10
C SER A 900 27.23 4.01 -6.17
N SER A 901 27.69 2.90 -6.74
CA SER A 901 28.02 1.67 -6.00
C SER A 901 29.17 1.91 -5.03
N LYS A 902 30.23 2.62 -5.47
CA LYS A 902 31.35 3.01 -4.62
C LYS A 902 30.90 3.91 -3.47
N ASN A 903 29.99 4.86 -3.72
CA ASN A 903 29.43 5.72 -2.69
C ASN A 903 28.71 4.90 -1.61
N VAL A 904 27.83 3.99 -2.02
CA VAL A 904 27.09 3.11 -1.11
C VAL A 904 28.05 2.25 -0.28
N GLN A 905 29.08 1.67 -0.92
CA GLN A 905 30.10 0.87 -0.24
C GLN A 905 30.90 1.69 0.78
N MET A 906 31.38 2.88 0.40
CA MET A 906 32.11 3.78 1.30
C MET A 906 31.28 4.18 2.50
N ARG A 907 29.99 4.51 2.29
CA ARG A 907 29.05 4.83 3.38
C ARG A 907 28.88 3.65 4.33
N ALA A 908 28.67 2.45 3.81
CA ALA A 908 28.53 1.25 4.62
C ALA A 908 29.80 0.97 5.45
N ASN A 909 30.98 1.10 4.85
CA ASN A 909 32.26 0.93 5.54
C ASN A 909 32.44 1.96 6.67
N MET A 910 32.12 3.24 6.41
CA MET A 910 32.16 4.29 7.43
C MET A 910 31.20 3.99 8.57
N LEU A 911 29.95 3.62 8.28
CA LEU A 911 28.92 3.30 9.27
C LEU A 911 29.29 2.12 10.18
N ASN A 912 30.15 1.21 9.71
CA ASN A 912 30.66 0.07 10.47
C ASN A 912 32.02 0.34 11.15
N SER A 913 32.53 1.56 11.12
CA SER A 913 33.83 1.96 11.70
C SER A 913 33.67 2.77 13.00
N ASP A 914 34.80 3.06 13.66
CA ASP A 914 34.94 3.92 14.84
C ASP A 914 34.98 5.43 14.51
N LEU A 915 34.83 5.81 13.23
CA LEU A 915 34.92 7.20 12.76
C LEU A 915 34.07 8.20 13.58
N PHE A 916 32.91 7.76 14.05
CA PHE A 916 31.96 8.63 14.77
C PHE A 916 32.22 8.75 16.27
N GLU A 917 33.24 8.07 16.81
CA GLU A 917 33.75 8.35 18.15
C GLU A 917 34.33 9.77 18.23
N ASN A 918 34.83 10.31 17.11
CA ASN A 918 35.24 11.70 16.98
C ASN A 918 34.02 12.64 16.90
N ARG A 919 33.56 13.08 18.08
CA ARG A 919 32.42 14.00 18.21
C ARG A 919 32.64 15.37 17.54
N ASP A 920 33.89 15.86 17.51
CA ASP A 920 34.23 17.13 16.86
C ASP A 920 34.02 17.03 15.33
N LEU A 921 34.40 15.91 14.72
CA LEU A 921 34.16 15.63 13.31
C LEU A 921 32.66 15.57 13.00
N VAL A 922 31.88 14.83 13.80
CA VAL A 922 30.43 14.73 13.60
C VAL A 922 29.78 16.11 13.69
N ARG A 923 30.13 16.91 14.71
CA ARG A 923 29.62 18.27 14.88
C ARG A 923 29.99 19.18 13.70
N TYR A 924 31.23 19.10 13.22
CA TYR A 924 31.69 19.86 12.06
C TYR A 924 30.90 19.53 10.80
N VAL A 925 30.72 18.24 10.48
CA VAL A 925 29.97 17.81 9.31
C VAL A 925 28.48 18.15 9.42
N MET A 926 27.89 18.01 10.62
CA MET A 926 26.52 18.46 10.88
C MET A 926 26.36 19.95 10.57
N LYS A 927 27.31 20.80 10.97
CA LYS A 927 27.28 22.25 10.67
C LYS A 927 27.39 22.55 9.16
N LEU A 928 28.17 21.77 8.40
CA LEU A 928 28.27 21.89 6.94
C LEU A 928 27.01 21.41 6.21
N TYR A 929 26.36 20.38 6.75
CA TYR A 929 25.13 19.84 6.17
C TYR A 929 23.92 20.75 6.45
N THR A 930 23.83 21.33 7.65
CA THR A 930 22.70 22.14 8.11
C THR A 930 22.56 23.41 7.26
N PRO A 931 21.36 23.68 6.70
CA PRO A 931 21.06 24.95 6.01
C PRO A 931 21.36 26.17 6.88
N LYS A 932 21.95 27.22 6.30
CA LYS A 932 22.39 28.43 7.01
C LYS A 932 21.21 29.13 7.68
N THR A 933 20.10 29.24 6.95
CA THR A 933 18.84 29.79 7.46
C THR A 933 18.36 29.08 8.73
N MET A 934 18.63 27.78 8.90
CA MET A 934 18.29 27.01 10.11
C MET A 934 19.24 27.34 11.27
N LEU A 935 20.55 27.42 11.02
CA LEU A 935 21.56 27.79 12.02
C LEU A 935 21.37 29.21 12.56
N GLU A 936 20.73 30.11 11.81
CA GLU A 936 20.36 31.45 12.30
C GLU A 936 19.25 31.43 13.37
N LYS A 937 18.51 30.32 13.50
CA LYS A 937 17.35 30.19 14.40
C LYS A 937 17.54 29.17 15.50
N VAL A 938 18.30 28.11 15.25
CA VAL A 938 18.52 27.01 16.19
C VAL A 938 20.01 26.69 16.26
N ASP A 939 20.53 26.63 17.48
CA ASP A 939 21.92 26.28 17.72
C ASP A 939 22.21 24.81 17.32
N ILE A 940 23.42 24.56 16.82
CA ILE A 940 23.82 23.23 16.33
C ILE A 940 23.75 22.16 17.43
N ASP A 941 24.05 22.50 18.68
CA ASP A 941 24.04 21.54 19.78
C ASP A 941 22.59 21.16 20.14
N ALA A 942 21.64 22.09 20.03
CA ALA A 942 20.22 21.81 20.16
C ALA A 942 19.70 20.92 19.02
N ILE A 943 20.16 21.14 17.79
CA ILE A 943 19.84 20.27 16.64
C ILE A 943 20.37 18.85 16.90
N MET A 944 21.64 18.71 17.33
CA MET A 944 22.25 17.41 17.61
C MET A 944 21.60 16.66 18.79
N GLN A 945 20.98 17.35 19.74
CA GLN A 945 20.20 16.70 20.80
C GLN A 945 18.87 16.13 20.29
N ARG A 946 18.26 16.75 19.26
CA ARG A 946 16.95 16.36 18.72
C ARG A 946 17.05 15.32 17.61
N VAL A 947 18.04 15.43 16.74
CA VAL A 947 18.28 14.50 15.64
C VAL A 947 18.85 13.19 16.18
N PRO A 948 18.27 12.01 15.86
CA PRO A 948 18.79 10.73 16.34
C PRO A 948 20.26 10.49 15.98
N VAL A 949 21.02 9.88 16.90
CA VAL A 949 22.48 9.67 16.73
C VAL A 949 22.81 8.86 15.47
N ASN A 950 22.05 7.80 15.18
CA ASN A 950 22.23 7.02 13.95
C ASN A 950 21.94 7.85 12.68
N TYR A 951 21.02 8.82 12.74
CA TYR A 951 20.78 9.77 11.65
C TYR A 951 21.94 10.77 11.50
N GLN A 952 22.54 11.24 12.61
CA GLN A 952 23.76 12.07 12.56
C GLN A 952 24.93 11.32 11.90
N HIS A 953 25.12 10.04 12.25
CA HIS A 953 26.14 9.20 11.62
C HIS A 953 25.84 9.00 10.13
N ALA A 954 24.57 8.81 9.75
CA ALA A 954 24.16 8.71 8.35
C ALA A 954 24.43 9.99 7.55
N ILE A 955 24.16 11.18 8.12
CA ILE A 955 24.55 12.47 7.53
C ILE A 955 26.06 12.51 7.32
N CYS A 956 26.82 12.21 8.36
CA CYS A 956 28.28 12.31 8.33
C CYS A 956 28.88 11.36 7.29
N ALA A 957 28.46 10.09 7.29
CA ALA A 957 28.92 9.08 6.33
C ALA A 957 28.57 9.49 4.88
N MET A 958 27.33 9.94 4.63
CA MET A 958 26.94 10.39 3.29
C MET A 958 27.76 11.60 2.84
N TYR A 959 27.90 12.62 3.69
CA TYR A 959 28.55 13.85 3.30
C TYR A 959 30.03 13.61 2.96
N LEU A 960 30.73 12.82 3.78
CA LEU A 960 32.13 12.48 3.54
C LEU A 960 32.28 11.58 2.32
N ALA A 961 31.48 10.52 2.19
CA ALA A 961 31.58 9.58 1.08
C ALA A 961 31.28 10.23 -0.28
N SER A 962 30.20 11.01 -0.38
CA SER A 962 29.80 11.63 -1.65
C SER A 962 30.85 12.61 -2.16
N ARG A 963 31.34 13.49 -1.28
CA ARG A 963 32.36 14.49 -1.61
C ARG A 963 33.70 13.84 -1.93
N TYR A 964 34.09 12.78 -1.21
CA TYR A 964 35.28 11.98 -1.53
C TYR A 964 35.16 11.34 -2.92
N VAL A 965 34.12 10.54 -3.15
CA VAL A 965 33.95 9.78 -4.40
C VAL A 965 33.85 10.68 -5.62
N TYR A 966 33.17 11.83 -5.53
CA TYR A 966 33.11 12.77 -6.65
C TYR A 966 34.43 13.51 -6.89
N ALA A 967 35.24 13.73 -5.86
CA ALA A 967 36.55 14.36 -6.00
C ALA A 967 37.61 13.40 -6.58
N THR A 968 37.56 12.12 -6.22
CA THR A 968 38.61 11.14 -6.56
C THR A 968 38.25 10.22 -7.72
N GLY A 969 36.97 9.98 -7.96
CA GLY A 969 36.46 9.08 -9.00
C GLY A 969 36.22 7.64 -8.51
N MET A 970 35.85 6.75 -9.43
CA MET A 970 35.40 5.38 -9.11
C MET A 970 36.52 4.41 -8.73
N HIS A 971 37.77 4.71 -9.08
CA HIS A 971 38.95 3.86 -8.82
C HIS A 971 39.75 4.22 -7.56
N SER A 972 39.21 5.12 -6.72
CA SER A 972 39.92 5.61 -5.56
C SER A 972 40.12 4.54 -4.47
N ASN A 973 41.28 4.59 -3.83
CA ASN A 973 41.71 3.60 -2.83
C ASN A 973 41.79 4.20 -1.41
N GLU A 974 42.18 3.37 -0.45
CA GLU A 974 42.27 3.69 0.96
C GLU A 974 43.27 4.82 1.25
N PHE A 975 44.35 4.95 0.48
CA PHE A 975 45.32 6.05 0.61
C PHE A 975 44.74 7.39 0.17
N ASP A 976 43.97 7.40 -0.93
CA ASP A 976 43.24 8.60 -1.36
C ASP A 976 42.24 9.04 -0.30
N PHE A 977 41.58 8.07 0.34
CA PHE A 977 40.63 8.33 1.42
C PHE A 977 41.34 8.93 2.64
N PHE A 978 42.49 8.37 3.04
CA PHE A 978 43.29 8.92 4.13
C PHE A 978 43.74 10.36 3.86
N LYS A 979 44.21 10.64 2.64
CA LYS A 979 44.59 12.00 2.21
C LYS A 979 43.40 12.96 2.27
N TYR A 980 42.23 12.53 1.81
CA TYR A 980 40.99 13.30 1.89
C TYR A 980 40.62 13.61 3.35
N MET A 981 40.65 12.62 4.24
CA MET A 981 40.33 12.80 5.65
C MET A 981 41.31 13.71 6.39
N ASN A 982 42.60 13.69 6.03
CA ASN A 982 43.58 14.65 6.57
C ASN A 982 43.26 16.09 6.18
N ASN A 983 42.79 16.32 4.94
CA ASN A 983 42.35 17.65 4.53
C ASN A 983 41.12 18.08 5.32
N VAL A 984 40.12 17.21 5.47
CA VAL A 984 38.92 17.47 6.27
C VAL A 984 39.30 17.80 7.73
N HIS A 985 40.26 17.07 8.31
CA HIS A 985 40.75 17.33 9.66
C HIS A 985 41.40 18.71 9.78
N ASN A 986 42.24 19.09 8.82
CA ASN A 986 42.86 20.42 8.80
C ASN A 986 41.83 21.54 8.66
N ASP A 987 40.83 21.36 7.80
CA ASP A 987 39.74 22.32 7.63
C ASP A 987 38.91 22.47 8.91
N MET A 988 38.62 21.36 9.59
CA MET A 988 37.95 21.35 10.89
C MET A 988 38.76 22.12 11.95
N LEU A 989 40.07 21.88 12.05
CA LEU A 989 40.94 22.61 12.98
C LEU A 989 40.98 24.12 12.67
N ASN A 990 40.98 24.49 11.39
CA ASN A 990 40.94 25.89 10.96
C ASN A 990 39.59 26.55 11.28
N ALA A 991 38.47 25.85 11.07
CA ALA A 991 37.14 26.32 11.44
C ALA A 991 37.04 26.57 12.95
N LYS A 992 37.54 25.62 13.77
CA LYS A 992 37.58 25.74 15.24
C LYS A 992 38.37 26.97 15.68
N LYS A 993 39.51 27.27 15.03
CA LYS A 993 40.30 28.49 15.28
C LYS A 993 39.56 29.79 14.93
N GLN A 994 38.62 29.74 13.99
CA GLN A 994 37.81 30.88 13.56
C GLN A 994 36.53 31.06 14.39
N GLY A 995 36.32 30.25 15.43
CA GLY A 995 35.08 30.27 16.23
C GLY A 995 33.88 29.67 15.50
N LEU A 996 34.12 28.88 14.45
CA LEU A 996 33.11 28.13 13.69
C LEU A 996 32.97 26.71 14.21
#